data_AF-A0A8J7PTF9-F1
#
_entry.id   AF-A0A8J7PTF9-F1
#
_cell.length_a   1.000
_cell.length_b   1.000
_cell.length_c   1.000
_cell.angle_alpha   90.00
_cell.angle_beta   90.00
_cell.angle_gamma   90.00
#
_symmetry.space_group_name_H-M   'P 1'
#
loop_
_entity.id
_entity.type
_entity.pdbx_description
1 polymer ?
#
loop_
_entity_poly.entity_id
_entity_poly.type
_entity_poly.pdbx_seq_one_letter_code
_entity_poly.pdbx_strand_id
1 'polypeptide(L)'
;KLADNPLVFEIKGDKLNDLFLENALPPPPMDPLAKMDLPATGPAVEQLRDHNPVRFETDQVVGITITRPGQTLELKKTKGDPKAESEAARKDRWDLVQPFAGLAEGRQVSDLLDPLERLSAKKGEIIDRPQLDTILGGFAAADLAMMGLTPDQATTVTIVSDPATGVPPRTIRIGRRDPGSKKMFVLGPGENRINVVEDNAYEVVARQPRAYRALKLFDLGDDRVDSIAVQNEKEKFGLQENVGTTATSFVLTEPVKADADTEKARNLFKDLGSLEATEYVYDPPTPSEAAVIRAFLGGLGIDPLKLAGSHGFDKPTATVTIHFAGPKRLPPRTLTVGKKRDGKEEYFAQLDESPSVFAIKKEVAESLSGGSLALLPLQLWNGSPDGLTKVEVTRGTETPYTLTQAGGTWKVTAPFEAAADHGAVLPLAGALSAVRVEKYAAHKAANPAEYGFDKPSERIKFTLTERKVNKPGEEPKEETRERTLIVGKEGPDGKGRYARLVGDTNPAVFVLADATAKDLDKPALDLLNKTLLTLTGSTVTKLELTGPDGPLTLQKEGNEWKPVGATFPVDRPTVDSLLRILGNLTALKFADYGDKVDWAKYGLDPNAKPQTVMVTVGTETHKLELGKPVEGTPNDRYARIDGGKAVAVLPITVARDLSKGKLDLVERTIFKFDPIDLQAIRRTMNGQEFEASLAGTSWEVTKPTKIPADQQGMEELGDRLGNLRAERVADVEGKDLAKYGLDKPTAVVKLDVIGKGAKTVEKALKIGGPADPMKPEGDRYAQAEGATTVVVLSGNVAKRLLAEPIKFRDRNLASFVTADKVVVTRNGKDVTFTKAAGIWKMEQPVAADAEDEALRELHDMLARLRAEEIVADKPADLKQYGLDKPERWRLYSGDKEVLNLLVGSREKIGEPGKQKDGFRAYAKLDKGNLVVLLDMSLTAKLSAAYRKRALWEPLDVAQATTIEFDTPDGPGSFKLTKGPLGWMDVANPAERVSTEAVTDFLDAFAGLKAERYVEHNTTDAGKIYGLDPARRTVTVTTQNGQKRTLLLGRTDDQKRVYAKPEGKDVKVV
;
A
#
# COMPACT_ATOMS: atom_id res chain seq x y z
N LYS A 1 0.75 -61.96 -10.60
CA LYS A 1 1.71 -61.02 -9.95
C LYS A 1 1.90 -59.87 -10.91
N LEU A 2 1.32 -58.71 -10.60
CA LEU A 2 1.65 -57.47 -11.28
C LEU A 2 2.38 -56.61 -10.23
N ALA A 3 3.63 -56.31 -10.49
CA ALA A 3 4.33 -55.19 -9.89
C ALA A 3 4.50 -54.16 -11.01
N ASP A 4 4.21 -52.89 -10.73
CA ASP A 4 5.02 -51.71 -11.08
C ASP A 4 4.17 -50.43 -11.11
N ASN A 5 4.42 -49.57 -10.12
CA ASN A 5 3.86 -48.22 -9.95
C ASN A 5 4.55 -47.23 -10.92
N PRO A 6 3.83 -46.29 -11.55
CA PRO A 6 4.49 -45.19 -12.24
C PRO A 6 5.02 -44.16 -11.21
N LEU A 7 6.35 -43.98 -11.20
CA LEU A 7 7.13 -43.17 -10.24
C LEU A 7 7.57 -41.80 -10.82
N VAL A 8 6.85 -41.26 -11.80
CA VAL A 8 7.24 -40.04 -12.52
C VAL A 8 6.21 -38.93 -12.34
N PHE A 9 6.68 -37.75 -11.94
CA PHE A 9 5.87 -36.56 -11.67
C PHE A 9 6.57 -35.29 -12.17
N GLU A 10 5.79 -34.22 -12.28
CA GLU A 10 6.21 -32.89 -12.73
C GLU A 10 6.40 -31.92 -11.56
N ILE A 11 7.44 -31.06 -11.61
CA ILE A 11 7.76 -30.03 -10.59
C ILE A 11 7.88 -28.65 -11.27
N LYS A 12 7.45 -27.59 -10.58
CA LYS A 12 7.60 -26.18 -11.00
C LYS A 12 8.97 -25.60 -10.57
N GLY A 13 9.73 -25.04 -11.51
CA GLY A 13 11.19 -24.90 -11.42
C GLY A 13 11.79 -23.55 -10.97
N ASP A 14 11.19 -22.82 -10.04
CA ASP A 14 11.67 -21.44 -9.78
C ASP A 14 12.88 -21.36 -8.82
N LYS A 15 13.22 -22.42 -8.05
CA LYS A 15 14.33 -22.39 -7.04
C LYS A 15 15.49 -23.36 -7.27
N LEU A 16 15.28 -24.44 -8.03
CA LEU A 16 16.31 -25.44 -8.35
C LEU A 16 17.07 -25.11 -9.64
N ASN A 17 16.51 -24.24 -10.50
CA ASN A 17 17.10 -23.86 -11.78
C ASN A 17 18.34 -22.96 -11.61
N ASP A 18 18.32 -22.02 -10.67
CA ASP A 18 19.34 -20.97 -10.53
C ASP A 18 20.71 -21.47 -10.04
N LEU A 19 20.75 -22.62 -9.38
CA LEU A 19 21.99 -23.12 -8.76
C LEU A 19 22.70 -24.20 -9.60
N PHE A 20 21.99 -25.05 -10.37
CA PHE A 20 22.62 -26.24 -10.96
C PHE A 20 22.05 -26.75 -12.31
N LEU A 21 21.10 -26.06 -12.97
CA LEU A 21 20.46 -26.59 -14.19
C LEU A 21 20.87 -25.94 -15.53
N GLU A 22 21.53 -24.77 -15.53
CA GLU A 22 22.03 -24.13 -16.77
C GLU A 22 23.36 -24.72 -17.26
N ASN A 23 23.32 -25.43 -18.39
CA ASN A 23 24.46 -25.58 -19.30
C ASN A 23 23.95 -25.24 -20.70
N ALA A 24 24.09 -23.97 -21.09
CA ALA A 24 24.18 -23.57 -22.50
C ALA A 24 25.66 -23.28 -22.78
N LEU A 25 26.25 -23.95 -23.78
CA LEU A 25 27.62 -23.73 -24.23
C LEU A 25 27.87 -22.24 -24.56
N PRO A 26 29.02 -21.64 -24.21
CA PRO A 26 29.38 -20.32 -24.71
C PRO A 26 29.76 -20.40 -26.21
N PRO A 27 29.45 -19.36 -27.02
CA PRO A 27 29.96 -19.25 -28.38
C PRO A 27 31.49 -19.02 -28.37
N PRO A 28 32.20 -19.33 -29.48
CA PRO A 28 33.65 -19.21 -29.51
C PRO A 28 34.10 -17.74 -29.38
N PRO A 29 35.21 -17.45 -28.67
CA PRO A 29 35.67 -16.08 -28.48
C PRO A 29 36.30 -15.50 -29.75
N MET A 30 35.89 -14.28 -30.11
CA MET A 30 36.64 -13.36 -30.97
C MET A 30 37.39 -12.35 -30.10
N ASP A 31 38.50 -12.74 -29.46
CA ASP A 31 39.49 -11.78 -28.91
C ASP A 31 40.85 -12.47 -28.63
N PRO A 32 41.98 -11.98 -29.15
CA PRO A 32 43.31 -12.54 -28.90
C PRO A 32 43.84 -12.44 -27.46
N LEU A 33 43.18 -11.72 -26.53
CA LEU A 33 43.54 -11.76 -25.09
C LEU A 33 43.08 -13.05 -24.39
N ALA A 34 42.30 -13.90 -25.06
CA ALA A 34 41.75 -15.15 -24.51
C ALA A 34 42.73 -16.36 -24.50
N LYS A 35 44.04 -16.15 -24.56
CA LYS A 35 45.02 -17.24 -24.46
C LYS A 35 46.04 -17.03 -23.35
N MET A 36 45.59 -17.29 -22.13
CA MET A 36 46.32 -18.16 -21.22
C MET A 36 45.41 -19.37 -20.99
N ASP A 37 45.67 -20.48 -21.68
CA ASP A 37 45.03 -21.76 -21.36
C ASP A 37 45.50 -22.18 -19.96
N LEU A 38 44.77 -21.73 -18.94
CA LEU A 38 44.90 -22.23 -17.59
C LEU A 38 44.35 -23.67 -17.58
N PRO A 39 45.08 -24.64 -17.01
CA PRO A 39 44.59 -26.02 -16.93
C PRO A 39 43.28 -26.06 -16.14
N ALA A 40 42.21 -26.53 -16.78
CA ALA A 40 40.87 -26.59 -16.21
C ALA A 40 40.81 -27.58 -15.03
N THR A 41 40.81 -27.06 -13.80
CA THR A 41 40.23 -27.75 -12.64
C THR A 41 38.71 -27.75 -12.80
N GLY A 42 38.03 -28.87 -12.57
CA GLY A 42 36.62 -29.08 -12.98
C GLY A 42 35.60 -28.02 -12.49
N PRO A 43 34.50 -27.77 -13.24
CA PRO A 43 33.62 -26.60 -13.09
C PRO A 43 32.79 -26.54 -11.80
N ALA A 44 32.81 -27.58 -10.97
CA ALA A 44 32.05 -27.59 -9.72
C ALA A 44 32.83 -27.03 -8.52
N VAL A 45 34.15 -27.18 -8.50
CA VAL A 45 35.02 -26.71 -7.40
C VAL A 45 35.24 -25.21 -7.48
N GLU A 46 35.35 -24.73 -8.71
CA GLU A 46 35.30 -23.32 -9.07
C GLU A 46 34.09 -22.59 -8.45
N GLN A 47 32.93 -23.27 -8.32
CA GLN A 47 31.67 -22.69 -7.86
C GLN A 47 31.67 -22.33 -6.36
N LEU A 48 32.76 -22.69 -5.67
CA LEU A 48 32.85 -22.66 -4.22
C LEU A 48 34.11 -21.93 -3.68
N ARG A 49 35.17 -21.64 -4.47
CA ARG A 49 36.49 -21.04 -4.07
C ARG A 49 36.43 -19.80 -3.13
N ASP A 50 37.42 -19.59 -2.23
CA ASP A 50 37.61 -18.28 -1.53
C ASP A 50 38.32 -17.30 -2.44
N HIS A 51 37.69 -16.15 -2.58
CA HIS A 51 37.90 -15.24 -3.68
C HIS A 51 38.92 -14.12 -3.36
N ASN A 52 39.42 -13.94 -2.13
CA ASN A 52 40.16 -12.70 -1.74
C ASN A 52 41.72 -12.76 -1.85
N PRO A 53 42.42 -11.71 -2.35
CA PRO A 53 43.88 -11.67 -2.59
C PRO A 53 44.75 -11.17 -1.42
N VAL A 54 44.24 -10.32 -0.53
CA VAL A 54 44.90 -9.83 0.70
C VAL A 54 43.85 -9.65 1.81
N ARG A 55 44.23 -9.83 3.08
CA ARG A 55 43.37 -9.59 4.24
C ARG A 55 44.06 -8.64 5.22
N PHE A 56 43.36 -7.58 5.65
CA PHE A 56 43.75 -6.66 6.72
C PHE A 56 42.49 -5.99 7.27
N GLU A 57 42.58 -5.37 8.44
CA GLU A 57 41.52 -4.54 9.02
C GLU A 57 41.93 -3.07 8.95
N THR A 58 41.05 -2.22 8.43
CA THR A 58 41.33 -0.80 8.14
C THR A 58 41.70 0.03 9.38
N ASP A 59 41.17 -0.30 10.55
CA ASP A 59 41.41 0.41 11.82
C ASP A 59 42.84 0.24 12.36
N GLN A 60 43.51 -0.86 11.98
CA GLN A 60 44.87 -1.17 12.39
C GLN A 60 45.94 -0.50 11.52
N VAL A 61 45.58 0.21 10.43
CA VAL A 61 46.53 0.81 9.50
C VAL A 61 47.04 2.17 10.00
N VAL A 62 48.37 2.34 10.03
CA VAL A 62 49.05 3.59 10.47
C VAL A 62 49.82 4.30 9.36
N GLY A 63 50.01 3.62 8.22
CA GLY A 63 50.67 4.20 7.05
C GLY A 63 50.33 3.45 5.77
N ILE A 64 50.22 4.21 4.68
CA ILE A 64 50.07 3.66 3.34
C ILE A 64 50.93 4.45 2.36
N THR A 65 51.66 3.72 1.52
CA THR A 65 52.49 4.29 0.47
C THR A 65 52.06 3.71 -0.86
N ILE A 66 51.77 4.59 -1.81
CA ILE A 66 51.40 4.21 -3.18
C ILE A 66 52.42 4.84 -4.12
N THR A 67 53.14 3.98 -4.84
CA THR A 67 54.19 4.41 -5.78
C THR A 67 53.80 4.03 -7.19
N ARG A 68 53.89 5.01 -8.10
CA ARG A 68 53.72 4.87 -9.54
C ARG A 68 54.89 5.48 -10.30
N PRO A 69 55.07 5.16 -11.61
CA PRO A 69 56.01 5.88 -12.45
C PRO A 69 55.76 7.41 -12.41
N GLY A 70 56.72 8.16 -11.85
CA GLY A 70 56.67 9.63 -11.78
C GLY A 70 55.78 10.25 -10.70
N GLN A 71 55.14 9.46 -9.83
CA GLN A 71 54.24 9.98 -8.79
C GLN A 71 54.29 9.12 -7.52
N THR A 72 54.45 9.78 -6.38
CA THR A 72 54.39 9.16 -5.04
C THR A 72 53.30 9.82 -4.22
N LEU A 73 52.43 9.00 -3.62
CA LEU A 73 51.52 9.41 -2.55
C LEU A 73 52.01 8.78 -1.25
N GLU A 74 52.28 9.62 -0.27
CA GLU A 74 52.66 9.20 1.07
C GLU A 74 51.70 9.81 2.09
N LEU A 75 51.00 8.93 2.81
CA LEU A 75 50.05 9.26 3.86
C LEU A 75 50.50 8.63 5.17
N LYS A 76 50.55 9.45 6.23
CA LYS A 76 50.98 9.00 7.55
C LYS A 76 49.98 9.43 8.61
N LYS A 77 49.66 8.52 9.52
CA LYS A 77 48.83 8.84 10.68
C LYS A 77 49.71 9.47 11.77
N THR A 78 49.40 10.70 12.14
CA THR A 78 50.01 11.41 13.28
C THR A 78 49.07 11.32 14.47
N LYS A 79 49.59 10.81 15.59
CA LYS A 79 48.83 10.62 16.82
C LYS A 79 48.54 11.97 17.50
N GLY A 80 47.30 12.17 17.95
CA GLY A 80 46.90 13.39 18.65
C GLY A 80 47.60 13.55 20.01
N ASP A 81 47.77 14.79 20.47
CA ASP A 81 48.26 15.07 21.83
C ASP A 81 47.07 15.37 22.74
N PRO A 82 46.73 14.48 23.70
CA PRO A 82 45.61 14.67 24.62
C PRO A 82 45.68 15.99 25.43
N LYS A 83 46.85 16.63 25.51
CA LYS A 83 47.09 17.85 26.28
C LYS A 83 47.00 19.15 25.45
N ALA A 84 46.74 19.08 24.15
CA ALA A 84 46.65 20.28 23.32
C ALA A 84 45.45 21.17 23.69
N GLU A 85 45.56 22.49 23.51
CA GLU A 85 44.48 23.43 23.86
C GLU A 85 43.27 23.32 22.93
N SER A 86 43.48 23.05 21.63
CA SER A 86 42.40 22.87 20.66
C SER A 86 41.97 21.41 20.51
N GLU A 87 40.66 21.17 20.39
CA GLU A 87 40.11 19.83 20.19
C GLU A 87 40.66 19.14 18.92
N ALA A 88 40.92 19.93 17.87
CA ALA A 88 41.49 19.45 16.62
C ALA A 88 42.92 18.87 16.80
N ALA A 89 43.70 19.38 17.75
CA ALA A 89 45.06 18.91 18.01
C ALA A 89 45.11 17.68 18.94
N ARG A 90 44.00 17.34 19.62
CA ARG A 90 43.89 16.15 20.51
C ARG A 90 43.58 14.85 19.77
N LYS A 91 43.11 14.92 18.53
CA LYS A 91 42.69 13.74 17.75
C LYS A 91 43.80 13.30 16.81
N ASP A 92 43.87 11.99 16.57
CA ASP A 92 44.70 11.44 15.49
C ASP A 92 44.28 12.04 14.16
N ARG A 93 45.25 12.33 13.31
CA ARG A 93 44.99 12.89 11.98
C ARG A 93 45.88 12.24 10.95
N TRP A 94 45.41 12.23 9.71
CA TRP A 94 46.24 11.87 8.57
C TRP A 94 46.92 13.12 8.04
N ASP A 95 48.22 13.01 7.79
CA ASP A 95 49.00 14.05 7.13
C ASP A 95 49.35 13.57 5.71
N LEU A 96 49.22 14.49 4.75
CA LEU A 96 49.72 14.32 3.40
C LEU A 96 51.19 14.75 3.43
N VAL A 97 52.08 13.80 3.18
CA VAL A 97 53.54 14.00 3.27
C VAL A 97 54.11 14.36 1.90
N GLN A 98 53.63 13.71 0.84
CA GLN A 98 53.98 14.00 -0.55
C GLN A 98 52.75 13.92 -1.47
N PRO A 99 52.68 14.76 -2.52
CA PRO A 99 53.62 15.80 -2.95
C PRO A 99 53.37 17.18 -2.31
N PHE A 100 52.33 17.32 -1.47
CA PHE A 100 52.01 18.56 -0.77
C PHE A 100 52.07 18.31 0.74
N ALA A 101 52.79 19.16 1.47
CA ALA A 101 52.76 19.12 2.93
C ALA A 101 51.47 19.78 3.43
N GLY A 102 50.62 19.02 4.11
CA GLY A 102 49.39 19.55 4.68
C GLY A 102 48.54 18.48 5.35
N LEU A 103 47.41 18.91 5.90
CA LEU A 103 46.43 17.98 6.47
C LEU A 103 45.81 17.13 5.35
N ALA A 104 45.73 15.82 5.62
CA ALA A 104 45.03 14.90 4.74
C ALA A 104 43.57 14.68 5.18
N GLU A 105 42.69 14.53 4.21
CA GLU A 105 41.28 14.24 4.43
C GLU A 105 41.10 12.78 4.90
N GLY A 106 40.84 12.58 6.20
CA GLY A 106 40.82 11.24 6.82
C GLY A 106 39.86 10.26 6.14
N ARG A 107 38.71 10.72 5.67
CA ARG A 107 37.75 9.90 4.91
C ARG A 107 38.33 9.41 3.59
N GLN A 108 39.07 10.26 2.87
CA GLN A 108 39.68 9.87 1.59
C GLN A 108 40.77 8.81 1.78
N VAL A 109 41.40 8.78 2.96
CA VAL A 109 42.30 7.70 3.36
C VAL A 109 41.53 6.41 3.66
N SER A 110 40.38 6.47 4.33
CA SER A 110 39.50 5.29 4.52
C SER A 110 38.94 4.75 3.19
N ASP A 111 38.45 5.63 2.30
CA ASP A 111 37.95 5.26 0.96
C ASP A 111 39.03 4.63 0.07
N LEU A 112 40.31 4.88 0.39
CA LEU A 112 41.43 4.20 -0.24
C LEU A 112 41.65 2.79 0.34
N LEU A 113 41.47 2.61 1.65
CA LEU A 113 41.71 1.34 2.35
C LEU A 113 40.56 0.33 2.16
N ASP A 114 39.30 0.74 2.19
CA ASP A 114 38.14 -0.18 2.11
C ASP A 114 38.10 -1.03 0.83
N PRO A 115 38.31 -0.49 -0.40
CA PRO A 115 38.29 -1.31 -1.61
C PRO A 115 39.49 -2.27 -1.67
N LEU A 116 40.61 -1.90 -1.05
CA LEU A 116 41.79 -2.77 -0.93
C LEU A 116 41.53 -3.93 0.04
N GLU A 117 40.74 -3.71 1.09
CA GLU A 117 40.29 -4.75 2.04
C GLU A 117 39.31 -5.75 1.38
N ARG A 118 38.49 -5.28 0.43
CA ARG A 118 37.41 -6.06 -0.22
C ARG A 118 37.77 -6.71 -1.56
N LEU A 119 39.04 -6.67 -1.96
CA LEU A 119 39.45 -7.30 -3.21
C LEU A 119 39.00 -8.76 -3.25
N SER A 120 38.43 -9.19 -4.38
CA SER A 120 37.88 -10.53 -4.57
C SER A 120 37.82 -10.91 -6.06
N ALA A 121 38.16 -12.15 -6.40
CA ALA A 121 38.21 -12.69 -7.77
C ALA A 121 37.05 -13.65 -8.00
N LYS A 122 36.41 -13.67 -9.17
CA LYS A 122 35.28 -14.59 -9.42
C LYS A 122 35.75 -16.02 -9.70
N LYS A 123 34.75 -16.89 -9.86
CA LYS A 123 34.88 -18.25 -10.38
C LYS A 123 35.75 -18.30 -11.65
N GLY A 124 36.84 -19.09 -11.63
CA GLY A 124 37.77 -19.25 -12.77
C GLY A 124 38.83 -18.15 -12.93
N GLU A 125 38.92 -17.20 -12.00
CA GLU A 125 39.73 -15.97 -12.14
C GLU A 125 40.96 -15.91 -11.22
N ILE A 126 41.36 -17.06 -10.70
CA ILE A 126 42.46 -17.22 -9.75
C ILE A 126 43.54 -18.09 -10.41
N ILE A 127 44.78 -17.58 -10.46
CA ILE A 127 45.94 -18.22 -11.09
C ILE A 127 46.94 -18.64 -10.01
N ASP A 128 47.09 -19.96 -9.81
CA ASP A 128 47.91 -20.58 -8.75
C ASP A 128 49.25 -21.19 -9.24
N ARG A 129 50.22 -21.34 -8.33
CA ARG A 129 51.62 -21.78 -8.54
C ARG A 129 51.94 -23.30 -8.73
N PRO A 130 51.14 -24.35 -8.40
CA PRO A 130 51.74 -25.53 -7.75
C PRO A 130 52.53 -26.55 -8.59
N GLN A 131 52.82 -26.34 -9.87
CA GLN A 131 53.58 -27.32 -10.68
C GLN A 131 54.84 -26.78 -11.38
N LEU A 132 55.22 -25.51 -11.21
CA LEU A 132 56.32 -24.89 -11.97
C LEU A 132 57.60 -24.57 -11.15
N ASP A 133 57.54 -24.68 -9.82
CA ASP A 133 58.66 -24.33 -8.95
C ASP A 133 59.88 -25.25 -9.12
N THR A 134 59.64 -26.49 -9.55
CA THR A 134 60.72 -27.45 -9.76
C THR A 134 61.41 -27.27 -11.13
N ILE A 135 60.89 -26.41 -12.03
CA ILE A 135 61.34 -26.35 -13.43
C ILE A 135 61.75 -24.93 -13.90
N LEU A 136 61.11 -23.83 -13.50
CA LEU A 136 61.33 -22.51 -14.15
C LEU A 136 61.61 -21.28 -13.27
N GLY A 137 61.69 -21.39 -11.94
CA GLY A 137 62.24 -20.30 -11.09
C GLY A 137 61.40 -19.02 -10.98
N GLY A 138 60.07 -19.15 -10.86
CA GLY A 138 59.13 -18.03 -10.64
C GLY A 138 58.22 -17.74 -11.84
N PHE A 139 57.26 -16.81 -11.70
CA PHE A 139 56.54 -16.27 -12.86
C PHE A 139 57.55 -15.70 -13.85
N ALA A 140 57.51 -16.07 -15.13
CA ALA A 140 58.48 -15.55 -16.09
C ALA A 140 58.36 -14.03 -16.18
N ALA A 141 59.49 -13.32 -16.29
CA ALA A 141 59.50 -11.86 -16.37
C ALA A 141 58.63 -11.33 -17.53
N ALA A 142 58.50 -12.11 -18.62
CA ALA A 142 57.62 -11.81 -19.73
C ALA A 142 56.13 -11.89 -19.36
N ASP A 143 55.72 -12.86 -18.52
CA ASP A 143 54.33 -13.03 -18.08
C ASP A 143 53.90 -11.91 -17.14
N LEU A 144 54.76 -11.55 -16.19
CA LEU A 144 54.54 -10.40 -15.32
C LEU A 144 54.48 -9.10 -16.12
N ALA A 145 55.33 -8.92 -17.15
CA ALA A 145 55.30 -7.74 -18.02
C ALA A 145 54.01 -7.66 -18.85
N MET A 146 53.50 -8.80 -19.33
CA MET A 146 52.20 -8.85 -20.02
C MET A 146 51.05 -8.45 -19.12
N MET A 147 51.10 -8.84 -17.84
CA MET A 147 50.10 -8.48 -16.83
C MET A 147 50.36 -7.11 -16.18
N GLY A 148 51.39 -6.36 -16.61
CA GLY A 148 51.76 -5.07 -15.99
C GLY A 148 52.23 -5.18 -14.55
N LEU A 149 52.65 -6.38 -14.13
CA LEU A 149 53.09 -6.73 -12.80
C LEU A 149 54.63 -6.72 -12.68
N THR A 150 55.38 -5.99 -13.52
CA THR A 150 56.82 -5.72 -13.33
C THR A 150 57.05 -4.47 -12.48
N PRO A 151 58.21 -4.31 -11.81
CA PRO A 151 58.36 -3.26 -10.78
C PRO A 151 58.25 -1.83 -11.33
N ASP A 152 58.59 -1.66 -12.60
CA ASP A 152 58.53 -0.41 -13.36
C ASP A 152 57.16 -0.12 -13.98
N GLN A 153 56.26 -1.10 -14.01
CA GLN A 153 54.91 -0.99 -14.61
C GLN A 153 53.79 -0.98 -13.56
N ALA A 154 53.96 -1.75 -12.48
CA ALA A 154 52.93 -1.96 -11.48
C ALA A 154 52.75 -0.74 -10.57
N THR A 155 51.52 -0.53 -10.10
CA THR A 155 51.31 0.29 -8.90
C THR A 155 51.62 -0.57 -7.68
N THR A 156 52.62 -0.14 -6.90
CA THR A 156 53.00 -0.81 -5.66
C THR A 156 52.22 -0.18 -4.50
N VAL A 157 51.51 -1.02 -3.75
CA VAL A 157 50.76 -0.60 -2.55
C VAL A 157 51.35 -1.30 -1.34
N THR A 158 51.89 -0.52 -0.41
CA THR A 158 52.46 -1.01 0.85
C THR A 158 51.59 -0.56 2.02
N ILE A 159 51.09 -1.55 2.78
CA ILE A 159 50.20 -1.34 3.93
C ILE A 159 50.97 -1.62 5.23
N VAL A 160 51.04 -0.59 6.08
CA VAL A 160 51.72 -0.62 7.38
C VAL A 160 50.68 -0.55 8.49
N SER A 161 50.52 -1.66 9.21
CA SER A 161 49.69 -1.74 10.41
C SER A 161 50.44 -1.27 11.65
N ASP A 162 49.71 -0.94 12.71
CA ASP A 162 50.26 -0.58 14.02
C ASP A 162 51.24 -1.68 14.48
N PRO A 163 52.49 -1.32 14.82
CA PRO A 163 53.47 -2.27 15.33
C PRO A 163 52.98 -3.15 16.49
N ALA A 164 52.00 -2.68 17.29
CA ALA A 164 51.41 -3.44 18.39
C ALA A 164 50.57 -4.65 17.97
N THR A 165 50.12 -4.74 16.72
CA THR A 165 49.27 -5.84 16.20
C THR A 165 50.07 -7.09 15.83
N GLY A 166 51.40 -7.00 15.75
CA GLY A 166 52.27 -8.10 15.34
C GLY A 166 52.16 -8.48 13.85
N VAL A 167 51.39 -7.74 13.05
CA VAL A 167 51.18 -8.05 11.63
C VAL A 167 52.24 -7.34 10.76
N PRO A 168 53.10 -8.07 10.01
CA PRO A 168 54.21 -7.49 9.24
C PRO A 168 53.75 -6.75 7.97
N PRO A 169 54.46 -5.70 7.50
CA PRO A 169 54.15 -4.97 6.26
C PRO A 169 53.73 -5.89 5.10
N ARG A 170 52.62 -5.53 4.45
CA ARG A 170 52.05 -6.30 3.34
C ARG A 170 52.16 -5.46 2.08
N THR A 171 52.70 -6.07 1.05
CA THR A 171 52.85 -5.43 -0.26
C THR A 171 52.09 -6.26 -1.28
N ILE A 172 51.22 -5.58 -2.03
CA ILE A 172 50.59 -6.13 -3.22
C ILE A 172 51.02 -5.30 -4.43
N ARG A 173 50.95 -5.91 -5.60
CA ARG A 173 51.27 -5.23 -6.87
C ARG A 173 50.05 -5.29 -7.76
N ILE A 174 49.59 -4.11 -8.15
CA ILE A 174 48.42 -3.92 -9.00
C ILE A 174 48.94 -3.64 -10.40
N GLY A 175 48.61 -4.54 -11.32
CA GLY A 175 49.11 -4.53 -12.69
C GLY A 175 48.14 -3.90 -13.68
N ARG A 176 48.21 -4.37 -14.92
CA ARG A 176 47.39 -3.94 -16.04
C ARG A 176 45.91 -4.10 -15.68
N ARG A 177 45.15 -3.04 -15.93
CA ARG A 177 43.70 -3.05 -15.96
C ARG A 177 43.25 -3.31 -17.39
N ASP A 178 42.24 -4.14 -17.54
CA ASP A 178 41.45 -4.26 -18.75
C ASP A 178 40.13 -3.49 -18.56
N PRO A 179 39.98 -2.31 -19.19
CA PRO A 179 38.76 -1.51 -19.10
C PRO A 179 37.53 -2.19 -19.73
N GLY A 180 37.75 -3.12 -20.68
CA GLY A 180 36.67 -3.84 -21.36
C GLY A 180 36.01 -4.86 -20.44
N SER A 181 36.81 -5.64 -19.72
CA SER A 181 36.31 -6.62 -18.74
C SER A 181 36.15 -6.06 -17.32
N LYS A 182 36.59 -4.82 -17.05
CA LYS A 182 36.68 -4.19 -15.71
C LYS A 182 37.48 -5.00 -14.70
N LYS A 183 38.55 -5.63 -15.17
CA LYS A 183 39.39 -6.48 -14.33
C LYS A 183 40.79 -5.94 -14.23
N MET A 184 41.45 -6.28 -13.12
CA MET A 184 42.85 -5.97 -12.92
C MET A 184 43.58 -7.16 -12.34
N PHE A 185 44.85 -7.29 -12.71
CA PHE A 185 45.73 -8.30 -12.13
C PHE A 185 46.26 -7.80 -10.79
N VAL A 186 46.07 -8.60 -9.74
CA VAL A 186 46.62 -8.36 -8.41
C VAL A 186 47.53 -9.52 -8.03
N LEU A 187 48.83 -9.21 -7.90
CA LEU A 187 49.80 -10.12 -7.30
C LEU A 187 49.70 -9.99 -5.78
N GLY A 188 49.26 -11.07 -5.13
CA GLY A 188 49.06 -11.12 -3.68
C GLY A 188 50.38 -11.15 -2.89
N PRO A 189 50.31 -11.01 -1.55
CA PRO A 189 51.48 -11.06 -0.68
C PRO A 189 52.29 -12.35 -0.86
N GLY A 190 53.62 -12.25 -0.89
CA GLY A 190 54.52 -13.38 -1.12
C GLY A 190 54.67 -13.80 -2.59
N GLU A 191 54.00 -13.11 -3.53
CA GLU A 191 54.16 -13.27 -4.99
C GLU A 191 53.83 -14.67 -5.54
N ASN A 192 52.91 -15.40 -4.90
CA ASN A 192 52.61 -16.81 -5.23
C ASN A 192 51.30 -17.05 -5.99
N ARG A 193 50.48 -16.02 -6.16
CA ARG A 193 49.13 -16.13 -6.73
C ARG A 193 48.73 -14.82 -7.38
N ILE A 194 48.23 -14.89 -8.61
CA ILE A 194 47.67 -13.75 -9.33
C ILE A 194 46.15 -13.88 -9.31
N ASN A 195 45.49 -12.84 -8.83
CA ASN A 195 44.03 -12.78 -8.77
C ASN A 195 43.58 -11.80 -9.85
N VAL A 196 42.70 -12.24 -10.72
CA VAL A 196 41.98 -11.36 -11.63
C VAL A 196 40.74 -10.91 -10.87
N VAL A 197 40.80 -9.69 -10.35
CA VAL A 197 39.77 -9.13 -9.49
C VAL A 197 39.02 -8.03 -10.23
N GLU A 198 37.81 -7.74 -9.77
CA GLU A 198 37.11 -6.52 -10.18
C GLU A 198 37.99 -5.29 -9.91
N ASP A 199 38.00 -4.34 -10.83
CA ASP A 199 38.85 -3.15 -10.80
C ASP A 199 38.40 -2.07 -9.79
N ASN A 200 37.58 -2.44 -8.79
CA ASN A 200 37.01 -1.52 -7.80
C ASN A 200 38.06 -0.72 -7.02
N ALA A 201 39.24 -1.30 -6.79
CA ALA A 201 40.35 -0.61 -6.14
C ALA A 201 41.21 0.22 -7.11
N TYR A 202 41.04 0.06 -8.42
CA TYR A 202 41.89 0.68 -9.43
C TYR A 202 41.82 2.21 -9.37
N GLU A 203 40.61 2.78 -9.39
CA GLU A 203 40.42 4.23 -9.42
C GLU A 203 40.85 4.90 -8.10
N VAL A 204 40.59 4.26 -6.95
CA VAL A 204 40.98 4.80 -5.64
C VAL A 204 42.48 4.75 -5.42
N VAL A 205 43.14 3.69 -5.91
CA VAL A 205 44.59 3.63 -5.96
C VAL A 205 45.05 4.71 -6.92
N ALA A 206 44.60 4.72 -8.18
CA ALA A 206 44.93 5.67 -9.27
C ALA A 206 44.68 7.16 -8.97
N ARG A 207 44.01 7.47 -7.86
CA ARG A 207 43.63 8.81 -7.43
C ARG A 207 44.83 9.75 -7.35
N GLN A 208 44.60 10.99 -7.81
CA GLN A 208 45.61 12.06 -7.78
C GLN A 208 45.83 12.58 -6.34
N PRO A 209 47.06 12.92 -5.94
CA PRO A 209 47.36 13.34 -4.57
C PRO A 209 46.58 14.55 -4.05
N ARG A 210 46.15 15.47 -4.93
CA ARG A 210 45.31 16.62 -4.57
C ARG A 210 43.99 16.24 -3.89
N ALA A 211 43.46 15.04 -4.18
CA ALA A 211 42.21 14.55 -3.60
C ALA A 211 42.34 14.21 -2.11
N TYR A 212 43.57 14.15 -1.58
CA TYR A 212 43.81 13.91 -0.17
C TYR A 212 43.95 15.20 0.64
N ARG A 213 43.92 16.42 0.05
CA ARG A 213 44.02 17.68 0.82
C ARG A 213 42.75 17.95 1.62
N ALA A 214 42.91 18.53 2.81
CA ALA A 214 41.79 18.98 3.64
C ALA A 214 40.91 20.04 2.93
N LEU A 215 39.60 19.90 3.12
CA LEU A 215 38.57 20.68 2.43
C LEU A 215 38.19 21.99 3.15
N LYS A 216 38.43 22.11 4.45
CA LYS A 216 38.09 23.28 5.26
C LYS A 216 38.92 24.52 4.90
N LEU A 217 38.26 25.67 4.65
CA LEU A 217 38.91 26.89 4.15
C LEU A 217 39.22 27.94 5.22
N PHE A 218 38.48 27.94 6.33
CA PHE A 218 38.71 28.86 7.46
C PHE A 218 38.93 28.11 8.77
N ASP A 219 39.83 28.61 9.62
CA ASP A 219 39.96 28.17 11.01
C ASP A 219 39.54 29.28 12.00
N LEU A 220 38.21 29.46 12.12
CA LEU A 220 37.65 30.56 12.90
C LEU A 220 37.89 30.43 14.42
N GLY A 221 38.01 29.22 14.98
CA GLY A 221 38.01 29.05 16.44
C GLY A 221 36.75 29.67 17.06
N ASP A 222 36.92 30.68 17.92
CA ASP A 222 35.83 31.41 18.59
C ASP A 222 35.30 32.64 17.81
N ASP A 223 35.88 32.96 16.64
CA ASP A 223 35.39 34.03 15.75
C ASP A 223 34.13 33.58 14.96
N ARG A 224 33.31 34.54 14.51
CA ARG A 224 32.10 34.29 13.71
C ARG A 224 31.91 35.32 12.60
N VAL A 225 30.98 35.05 11.69
CA VAL A 225 30.51 36.04 10.70
C VAL A 225 29.59 37.06 11.37
N ASP A 226 29.85 38.35 11.16
CA ASP A 226 29.10 39.49 11.72
C ASP A 226 28.16 40.14 10.70
N SER A 227 28.63 40.28 9.46
CA SER A 227 27.85 40.86 8.37
C SER A 227 28.34 40.40 7.02
N ILE A 228 27.43 40.45 6.05
CA ILE A 228 27.72 40.16 4.65
C ILE A 228 27.14 41.24 3.74
N ALA A 229 27.91 41.57 2.70
CA ALA A 229 27.45 42.33 1.56
C ALA A 229 27.51 41.44 0.32
N VAL A 230 26.37 41.20 -0.32
CA VAL A 230 26.25 40.28 -1.44
C VAL A 230 25.84 41.07 -2.69
N GLN A 231 26.62 40.89 -3.75
CA GLN A 231 26.24 41.29 -5.10
C GLN A 231 25.98 40.02 -5.91
N ASN A 232 24.74 39.81 -6.35
CA ASN A 232 24.39 38.73 -7.29
C ASN A 232 23.85 39.33 -8.61
N GLU A 233 23.41 38.48 -9.54
CA GLU A 233 22.91 38.94 -10.85
C GLU A 233 21.65 39.82 -10.77
N LYS A 234 20.80 39.62 -9.75
CA LYS A 234 19.48 40.26 -9.64
C LYS A 234 19.51 41.54 -8.82
N GLU A 235 20.29 41.55 -7.74
CA GLU A 235 20.29 42.63 -6.77
C GLU A 235 21.58 42.69 -5.94
N LYS A 236 21.71 43.80 -5.21
CA LYS A 236 22.62 43.93 -4.08
C LYS A 236 21.80 43.83 -2.80
N PHE A 237 22.23 42.99 -1.86
CA PHE A 237 21.61 42.94 -0.54
C PHE A 237 22.66 42.82 0.56
N GLY A 238 22.29 43.34 1.72
CA GLY A 238 23.10 43.26 2.93
C GLY A 238 22.32 42.58 4.05
N LEU A 239 23.03 41.79 4.84
CA LEU A 239 22.48 41.10 6.00
C LEU A 239 23.43 41.33 7.19
N GLN A 240 22.88 41.81 8.30
CA GLN A 240 23.63 42.14 9.51
C GLN A 240 23.12 41.30 10.69
N GLU A 241 24.04 40.70 11.43
CA GLU A 241 23.74 40.15 12.76
C GLU A 241 23.59 41.28 13.77
N ASN A 242 22.46 41.31 14.48
CA ASN A 242 22.23 42.18 15.62
C ASN A 242 22.22 41.32 16.89
N VAL A 243 23.34 41.29 17.60
CA VAL A 243 23.48 40.59 18.88
C VAL A 243 22.79 41.39 19.96
N GLY A 244 21.54 41.02 20.29
CA GLY A 244 20.82 41.56 21.43
C GLY A 244 21.33 40.96 22.74
N THR A 245 20.94 41.56 23.88
CA THR A 245 21.32 41.09 25.22
C THR A 245 20.75 39.72 25.58
N THR A 246 19.69 39.27 24.91
CA THR A 246 19.00 37.99 25.18
C THR A 246 18.76 37.11 23.95
N ALA A 247 18.83 37.67 22.73
CA ALA A 247 18.67 36.92 21.49
C ALA A 247 19.34 37.65 20.32
N THR A 248 19.91 36.86 19.42
CA THR A 248 20.41 37.34 18.12
C THR A 248 19.25 37.49 17.14
N SER A 249 19.18 38.65 16.49
CA SER A 249 18.26 38.92 15.38
C SER A 249 19.05 39.27 14.13
N PHE A 250 18.43 39.17 12.96
CA PHE A 250 19.06 39.48 11.68
C PHE A 250 18.20 40.47 10.93
N VAL A 251 18.83 41.47 10.33
CA VAL A 251 18.13 42.54 9.61
C VAL A 251 18.72 42.65 8.21
N LEU A 252 17.84 42.62 7.21
CA LEU A 252 18.18 43.04 5.87
C LEU A 252 18.45 44.55 5.89
N THR A 253 19.60 44.96 5.38
CA THR A 253 20.01 46.38 5.37
C THR A 253 19.75 47.04 4.01
N GLU A 254 19.80 46.26 2.93
CA GLU A 254 19.47 46.62 1.55
C GLU A 254 18.75 45.42 0.90
N PRO A 255 17.79 45.61 -0.03
CA PRO A 255 17.32 46.89 -0.59
C PRO A 255 16.31 47.63 0.30
N VAL A 256 15.74 46.97 1.31
CA VAL A 256 14.83 47.56 2.31
C VAL A 256 15.24 47.12 3.70
N LYS A 257 14.96 47.95 4.71
CA LYS A 257 15.19 47.59 6.10
C LYS A 257 14.03 46.71 6.59
N ALA A 258 14.28 45.41 6.72
CA ALA A 258 13.28 44.44 7.15
C ALA A 258 13.90 43.38 8.05
N ASP A 259 13.10 42.86 8.99
CA ASP A 259 13.50 41.71 9.79
C ASP A 259 13.68 40.51 8.85
N ALA A 260 14.83 39.85 8.96
CA ALA A 260 15.11 38.63 8.24
C ALA A 260 14.62 37.42 9.04
N ASP A 261 14.38 36.32 8.34
CA ASP A 261 14.18 35.01 8.92
C ASP A 261 15.45 34.60 9.69
N THR A 262 15.33 34.58 11.02
CA THR A 262 16.44 34.34 11.93
C THR A 262 17.15 33.01 11.68
N GLU A 263 16.42 31.96 11.29
CA GLU A 263 17.01 30.64 11.08
C GLU A 263 17.78 30.59 9.76
N LYS A 264 17.16 31.06 8.66
CA LYS A 264 17.83 31.14 7.35
C LYS A 264 19.08 32.02 7.39
N ALA A 265 18.97 33.20 8.01
CA ALA A 265 20.09 34.13 8.16
C ALA A 265 21.23 33.54 8.99
N ARG A 266 20.91 32.90 10.13
CA ARG A 266 21.90 32.22 10.97
C ARG A 266 22.58 31.08 10.25
N ASN A 267 21.84 30.28 9.49
CA ASN A 267 22.39 29.16 8.72
C ASN A 267 23.34 29.66 7.65
N LEU A 268 22.97 30.71 6.90
CA LEU A 268 23.87 31.33 5.93
C LEU A 268 25.18 31.83 6.58
N PHE A 269 25.10 32.49 7.74
CA PHE A 269 26.28 32.95 8.47
C PHE A 269 27.15 31.81 8.97
N LYS A 270 26.51 30.74 9.47
CA LYS A 270 27.20 29.51 9.88
C LYS A 270 27.91 28.86 8.71
N ASP A 271 27.23 28.67 7.58
CA ASP A 271 27.78 28.01 6.39
C ASP A 271 28.96 28.78 5.80
N LEU A 272 28.89 30.11 5.80
CA LEU A 272 30.01 30.97 5.41
C LEU A 272 31.17 30.90 6.42
N GLY A 273 30.88 30.78 7.71
CA GLY A 273 31.91 30.63 8.75
C GLY A 273 32.59 29.26 8.75
N SER A 274 31.86 28.20 8.40
CA SER A 274 32.37 26.83 8.25
C SER A 274 32.59 26.44 6.79
N LEU A 275 32.98 27.39 5.94
CA LEU A 275 33.09 27.15 4.51
C LEU A 275 34.13 26.06 4.20
N GLU A 276 33.70 25.06 3.43
CA GLU A 276 34.51 23.94 2.96
C GLU A 276 34.44 23.85 1.44
N ALA A 277 35.58 23.62 0.80
CA ALA A 277 35.62 23.18 -0.59
C ALA A 277 35.02 21.78 -0.70
N THR A 278 34.31 21.44 -1.78
CA THR A 278 33.92 20.06 -2.05
C THR A 278 35.03 19.31 -2.80
N GLU A 279 35.74 20.02 -3.68
CA GLU A 279 36.99 19.57 -4.28
C GLU A 279 37.82 20.75 -4.76
N TYR A 280 39.13 20.56 -4.85
CA TYR A 280 40.03 21.47 -5.55
C TYR A 280 40.03 21.12 -7.03
N VAL A 281 39.56 22.05 -7.86
CA VAL A 281 39.34 21.85 -9.30
C VAL A 281 40.61 22.12 -10.07
N TYR A 282 41.29 23.21 -9.76
CA TYR A 282 42.46 23.67 -10.48
C TYR A 282 43.44 24.37 -9.55
N ASP A 283 44.68 23.90 -9.59
CA ASP A 283 45.83 24.59 -9.01
C ASP A 283 46.65 25.14 -10.17
N PRO A 284 46.84 26.47 -10.29
CA PRO A 284 47.73 27.00 -11.30
C PRO A 284 49.16 26.54 -11.05
N PRO A 285 49.94 26.25 -12.10
CA PRO A 285 51.32 25.80 -11.96
C PRO A 285 52.15 26.83 -11.19
N THR A 286 53.10 26.35 -10.38
CA THR A 286 54.04 27.25 -9.69
C THR A 286 54.78 28.13 -10.69
N PRO A 287 55.29 29.31 -10.30
CA PRO A 287 56.02 30.18 -11.23
C PRO A 287 57.16 29.48 -11.99
N SER A 288 57.83 28.52 -11.34
CA SER A 288 58.86 27.64 -11.89
C SER A 288 58.32 26.64 -12.91
N GLU A 289 57.23 25.94 -12.61
CA GLU A 289 56.58 25.00 -13.56
C GLU A 289 55.97 25.76 -14.74
N ALA A 290 55.34 26.90 -14.48
CA ALA A 290 54.81 27.79 -15.49
C ALA A 290 55.92 28.35 -16.39
N ALA A 291 57.15 28.52 -15.89
CA ALA A 291 58.30 28.91 -16.69
C ALA A 291 58.78 27.78 -17.61
N VAL A 292 58.81 26.53 -17.13
CA VAL A 292 59.15 25.34 -17.94
C VAL A 292 58.08 25.09 -19.01
N ILE A 293 56.81 25.16 -18.64
CA ILE A 293 55.67 25.01 -19.57
C ILE A 293 55.69 26.14 -20.61
N ARG A 294 55.99 27.39 -20.20
CA ARG A 294 56.14 28.52 -21.14
C ARG A 294 57.36 28.38 -22.05
N ALA A 295 58.47 27.82 -21.58
CA ALA A 295 59.64 27.55 -22.43
C ALA A 295 59.33 26.51 -23.52
N PHE A 296 58.48 25.53 -23.21
CA PHE A 296 58.08 24.47 -24.15
C PHE A 296 56.94 24.90 -25.09
N LEU A 297 55.92 25.61 -24.59
CA LEU A 297 54.71 25.96 -25.35
C LEU A 297 54.73 27.39 -25.92
N GLY A 298 55.57 28.29 -25.39
CA GLY A 298 55.67 29.68 -25.81
C GLY A 298 56.15 29.86 -27.26
N GLY A 299 56.89 28.88 -27.81
CA GLY A 299 57.26 28.84 -29.22
C GLY A 299 56.09 28.62 -30.19
N LEU A 300 54.91 28.23 -29.67
CA LEU A 300 53.69 27.97 -30.46
C LEU A 300 52.61 29.06 -30.27
N GLY A 301 52.89 30.14 -29.55
CA GLY A 301 51.93 31.23 -29.31
C GLY A 301 50.78 30.88 -28.34
N ILE A 302 50.89 29.76 -27.62
CA ILE A 302 49.89 29.30 -26.65
C ILE A 302 50.27 29.83 -25.26
N ASP A 303 49.42 30.66 -24.66
CA ASP A 303 49.57 31.09 -23.27
C ASP A 303 48.91 30.05 -22.33
N PRO A 304 49.68 29.30 -21.53
CA PRO A 304 49.14 28.30 -20.62
C PRO A 304 48.16 28.89 -19.59
N LEU A 305 48.29 30.19 -19.27
CA LEU A 305 47.42 30.90 -18.33
C LEU A 305 46.02 31.20 -18.91
N LYS A 306 45.85 31.14 -20.24
CA LYS A 306 44.53 31.25 -20.91
C LYS A 306 43.87 29.89 -21.15
N LEU A 307 44.55 28.78 -20.85
CA LEU A 307 44.02 27.42 -21.00
C LEU A 307 43.17 26.97 -19.79
N ALA A 308 43.27 27.67 -18.66
CA ALA A 308 42.34 27.53 -17.54
C ALA A 308 40.98 28.11 -17.96
N GLY A 309 40.03 27.22 -18.28
CA GLY A 309 38.71 27.58 -18.81
C GLY A 309 37.94 28.59 -17.95
N SER A 310 37.02 29.32 -18.57
CA SER A 310 36.20 30.36 -17.94
C SER A 310 35.35 29.80 -16.77
N HIS A 311 35.92 29.75 -15.57
CA HIS A 311 35.24 29.35 -14.32
C HIS A 311 34.08 30.29 -13.91
N GLY A 312 33.73 31.27 -14.76
CA GLY A 312 32.62 32.20 -14.57
C GLY A 312 32.93 33.33 -13.60
N PHE A 313 34.21 33.60 -13.32
CA PHE A 313 34.61 34.71 -12.46
C PHE A 313 34.53 36.07 -13.17
N ASP A 314 34.40 36.09 -14.51
CA ASP A 314 34.12 37.26 -15.34
C ASP A 314 32.67 37.75 -15.21
N LYS A 315 31.75 36.83 -14.89
CA LYS A 315 30.34 37.10 -14.55
C LYS A 315 29.95 36.24 -13.34
N PRO A 316 30.34 36.63 -12.12
CA PRO A 316 30.13 35.80 -10.94
C PRO A 316 28.64 35.65 -10.62
N THR A 317 28.24 34.44 -10.21
CA THR A 317 26.89 34.14 -9.68
C THR A 317 26.61 34.99 -8.45
N ALA A 318 27.63 35.12 -7.58
CA ALA A 318 27.60 36.03 -6.45
C ALA A 318 29.04 36.41 -6.06
N THR A 319 29.22 37.66 -5.62
CA THR A 319 30.40 38.09 -4.89
C THR A 319 29.96 38.47 -3.48
N VAL A 320 30.56 37.84 -2.47
CA VAL A 320 30.25 38.11 -1.07
C VAL A 320 31.50 38.61 -0.34
N THR A 321 31.35 39.75 0.33
CA THR A 321 32.31 40.24 1.31
C THR A 321 31.84 39.79 2.69
N ILE A 322 32.67 39.01 3.37
CA ILE A 322 32.39 38.42 4.68
C ILE A 322 33.17 39.20 5.74
N HIS A 323 32.45 39.81 6.69
CA HIS A 323 33.06 40.48 7.84
C HIS A 323 32.99 39.56 9.06
N PHE A 324 34.10 39.45 9.80
CA PHE A 324 34.21 38.61 10.99
C PHE A 324 34.21 39.44 12.28
N ALA A 325 33.70 38.87 13.36
CA ALA A 325 33.81 39.40 14.72
C ALA A 325 34.28 38.30 15.68
N GLY A 326 35.26 38.61 16.52
CA GLY A 326 35.80 37.66 17.50
C GLY A 326 37.17 38.04 18.04
N PRO A 327 37.74 37.23 18.94
CA PRO A 327 39.04 37.49 19.56
C PRO A 327 40.22 37.48 18.58
N LYS A 328 40.18 36.69 17.49
CA LYS A 328 41.29 36.61 16.52
C LYS A 328 41.36 37.83 15.59
N ARG A 329 40.25 38.56 15.43
CA ARG A 329 40.13 39.76 14.57
C ARG A 329 40.57 39.48 13.13
N LEU A 330 40.00 38.44 12.52
CA LEU A 330 40.30 38.07 11.14
C LEU A 330 39.94 39.21 10.16
N PRO A 331 40.76 39.46 9.13
CA PRO A 331 40.43 40.44 8.09
C PRO A 331 39.19 40.00 7.29
N PRO A 332 38.40 40.94 6.72
CA PRO A 332 37.32 40.58 5.81
C PRO A 332 37.84 39.73 4.65
N ARG A 333 37.07 38.72 4.25
CA ARG A 333 37.42 37.84 3.14
C ARG A 333 36.41 37.96 2.02
N THR A 334 36.90 37.93 0.78
CA THR A 334 36.05 37.98 -0.41
C THR A 334 35.98 36.60 -1.05
N LEU A 335 34.77 36.04 -1.10
CA LEU A 335 34.48 34.82 -1.84
C LEU A 335 33.80 35.20 -3.16
N THR A 336 34.42 34.84 -4.28
CA THR A 336 33.83 35.01 -5.61
C THR A 336 33.27 33.67 -6.06
N VAL A 337 31.95 33.59 -6.23
CA VAL A 337 31.26 32.41 -6.73
C VAL A 337 31.08 32.54 -8.23
N GLY A 338 31.74 31.66 -8.98
CA GLY A 338 31.68 31.58 -10.44
C GLY A 338 30.44 30.83 -10.92
N LYS A 339 30.52 30.26 -12.13
CA LYS A 339 29.39 29.52 -12.72
C LYS A 339 29.15 28.18 -12.03
N LYS A 340 27.93 27.67 -12.12
CA LYS A 340 27.62 26.29 -11.77
C LYS A 340 28.49 25.35 -12.60
N ARG A 341 28.97 24.28 -11.99
CA ARG A 341 29.80 23.29 -12.66
C ARG A 341 28.96 22.41 -13.59
N ASP A 342 29.44 22.21 -14.81
CA ASP A 342 28.74 21.39 -15.80
C ASP A 342 28.54 19.96 -15.25
N GLY A 343 27.28 19.55 -15.11
CA GLY A 343 26.90 18.22 -14.61
C GLY A 343 27.08 17.98 -13.10
N LYS A 344 27.41 18.99 -12.29
CA LYS A 344 27.53 18.87 -10.81
C LYS A 344 26.67 19.90 -10.07
N GLU A 345 26.16 19.53 -8.89
CA GLU A 345 25.42 20.44 -7.98
C GLU A 345 26.38 21.27 -7.11
N GLU A 346 27.34 21.93 -7.76
CA GLU A 346 28.41 22.69 -7.11
C GLU A 346 28.73 23.91 -7.96
N TYR A 347 29.33 24.92 -7.33
CA TYR A 347 29.75 26.14 -8.01
C TYR A 347 31.26 26.29 -7.92
N PHE A 348 31.89 26.77 -8.98
CA PHE A 348 33.28 27.21 -8.87
C PHE A 348 33.36 28.37 -7.89
N ALA A 349 34.39 28.41 -7.06
CA ALA A 349 34.63 29.49 -6.14
C ALA A 349 36.13 29.77 -6.03
N GLN A 350 36.42 31.02 -5.72
CA GLN A 350 37.76 31.48 -5.42
C GLN A 350 37.70 32.36 -4.17
N LEU A 351 38.61 32.07 -3.25
CA LEU A 351 38.87 32.89 -2.07
C LEU A 351 40.01 33.85 -2.39
N ASP A 352 39.93 35.08 -1.89
CA ASP A 352 41.04 36.01 -1.90
C ASP A 352 42.33 35.38 -1.35
N GLU A 353 43.49 35.79 -1.87
CA GLU A 353 44.83 35.29 -1.49
C GLU A 353 45.14 33.81 -1.80
N SER A 354 44.19 33.02 -2.33
CA SER A 354 44.44 31.66 -2.84
C SER A 354 44.36 31.63 -4.37
N PRO A 355 45.40 31.13 -5.07
CA PRO A 355 45.33 30.98 -6.51
C PRO A 355 44.54 29.73 -6.94
N SER A 356 44.19 28.85 -6.00
CA SER A 356 43.45 27.62 -6.25
C SER A 356 41.97 27.91 -6.53
N VAL A 357 41.44 27.28 -7.58
CA VAL A 357 40.01 27.23 -7.86
C VAL A 357 39.45 25.97 -7.23
N PHE A 358 38.44 26.13 -6.38
CA PHE A 358 37.74 25.03 -5.73
C PHE A 358 36.26 25.07 -6.04
N ALA A 359 35.56 24.00 -5.71
CA ALA A 359 34.12 23.91 -5.79
C ALA A 359 33.50 24.11 -4.40
N ILE A 360 32.35 24.77 -4.31
CA ILE A 360 31.56 24.88 -3.07
C ILE A 360 30.18 24.26 -3.25
N LYS A 361 29.60 23.88 -2.12
CA LYS A 361 28.25 23.34 -2.03
C LYS A 361 27.23 24.32 -2.62
N LYS A 362 26.27 23.77 -3.35
CA LYS A 362 25.16 24.50 -3.97
C LYS A 362 24.38 25.33 -2.96
N GLU A 363 24.14 24.84 -1.75
CA GLU A 363 23.32 25.51 -0.74
C GLU A 363 23.88 26.90 -0.39
N VAL A 364 25.20 27.02 -0.30
CA VAL A 364 25.88 28.31 -0.04
C VAL A 364 25.72 29.25 -1.23
N ALA A 365 25.99 28.75 -2.44
CA ALA A 365 25.87 29.53 -3.67
C ALA A 365 24.42 29.97 -3.97
N GLU A 366 23.44 29.11 -3.70
CA GLU A 366 22.02 29.38 -3.86
C GLU A 366 21.47 30.30 -2.78
N SER A 367 21.93 30.18 -1.54
CA SER A 367 21.54 31.13 -0.50
C SER A 367 22.04 32.54 -0.81
N LEU A 368 23.24 32.66 -1.39
CA LEU A 368 23.80 33.94 -1.84
C LEU A 368 23.12 34.48 -3.11
N SER A 369 22.69 33.62 -4.05
CA SER A 369 22.02 34.04 -5.29
C SER A 369 20.49 34.12 -5.20
N GLY A 370 19.89 33.55 -4.14
CA GLY A 370 18.44 33.53 -3.91
C GLY A 370 17.84 34.91 -3.63
N GLY A 371 18.68 35.87 -3.25
CA GLY A 371 18.30 37.27 -3.05
C GLY A 371 17.63 37.54 -1.71
N SER A 372 17.33 38.81 -1.48
CA SER A 372 16.85 39.36 -0.21
C SER A 372 15.44 38.88 0.14
N LEU A 373 14.58 38.60 -0.85
CA LEU A 373 13.21 38.09 -0.62
C LEU A 373 13.19 36.69 0.02
N ALA A 374 14.18 35.85 -0.26
CA ALA A 374 14.28 34.50 0.30
C ALA A 374 14.57 34.52 1.81
N LEU A 375 15.14 35.63 2.29
CA LEU A 375 15.51 35.87 3.68
C LEU A 375 14.38 36.51 4.49
N LEU A 376 13.20 36.77 3.93
CA LEU A 376 12.04 37.24 4.70
C LEU A 376 11.32 36.09 5.43
N PRO A 377 10.74 36.33 6.61
CA PRO A 377 10.07 35.30 7.41
C PRO A 377 8.81 34.79 6.74
N LEU A 378 8.67 33.48 6.58
CA LEU A 378 7.48 32.88 5.96
C LEU A 378 6.27 32.83 6.91
N GLN A 379 6.49 32.93 8.22
CA GLN A 379 5.43 33.05 9.22
C GLN A 379 5.23 34.54 9.53
N LEU A 380 4.07 35.12 9.20
CA LEU A 380 3.85 36.56 9.39
C LEU A 380 3.55 36.94 10.85
N TRP A 381 2.78 36.10 11.53
CA TRP A 381 2.48 36.19 12.97
C TRP A 381 2.04 34.82 13.48
N ASN A 382 1.99 34.65 14.80
CA ASN A 382 1.60 33.39 15.44
C ASN A 382 0.54 33.66 16.52
N GLY A 383 -0.73 33.60 16.14
CA GLY A 383 -1.89 33.74 17.02
C GLY A 383 -2.66 32.43 17.20
N SER A 384 -3.82 32.52 17.86
CA SER A 384 -4.76 31.41 18.03
C SER A 384 -6.12 31.78 17.44
N PRO A 385 -6.91 30.81 16.90
CA PRO A 385 -8.29 31.05 16.49
C PRO A 385 -9.15 31.72 17.57
N ASP A 386 -8.93 31.41 18.84
CA ASP A 386 -9.66 32.00 19.98
C ASP A 386 -9.34 33.47 20.23
N GLY A 387 -8.22 33.96 19.69
CA GLY A 387 -7.85 35.38 19.76
C GLY A 387 -8.60 36.24 18.74
N LEU A 388 -9.36 35.65 17.81
CA LEU A 388 -10.01 36.35 16.71
C LEU A 388 -11.41 36.83 17.13
N THR A 389 -11.60 38.14 17.32
CA THR A 389 -12.87 38.66 17.88
C THR A 389 -13.84 39.18 16.83
N LYS A 390 -13.32 39.64 15.68
CA LYS A 390 -14.11 40.22 14.60
C LYS A 390 -13.45 39.96 13.25
N VAL A 391 -14.24 39.58 12.25
CA VAL A 391 -13.81 39.43 10.86
C VAL A 391 -14.84 40.06 9.93
N GLU A 392 -14.40 40.97 9.08
CA GLU A 392 -15.18 41.55 7.98
C GLU A 392 -14.59 41.04 6.66
N VAL A 393 -15.40 40.35 5.88
CA VAL A 393 -14.98 39.74 4.62
C VAL A 393 -15.76 40.36 3.46
N THR A 394 -15.03 40.86 2.47
CA THR A 394 -15.57 41.30 1.18
C THR A 394 -15.04 40.37 0.10
N ARG A 395 -15.92 39.66 -0.61
CA ARG A 395 -15.58 38.70 -1.68
C ARG A 395 -16.02 39.25 -3.03
N GLY A 396 -15.09 39.71 -3.86
CA GLY A 396 -15.40 40.30 -5.17
C GLY A 396 -16.51 41.36 -5.11
N THR A 397 -17.63 41.11 -5.78
CA THR A 397 -18.82 41.97 -5.79
C THR A 397 -19.98 41.48 -4.92
N GLU A 398 -19.77 40.41 -4.13
CA GLU A 398 -20.78 39.91 -3.19
C GLU A 398 -21.00 40.92 -2.05
N THR A 399 -22.17 40.83 -1.41
CA THR A 399 -22.46 41.60 -0.20
C THR A 399 -21.46 41.24 0.89
N PRO A 400 -20.71 42.20 1.47
CA PRO A 400 -19.79 41.92 2.57
C PRO A 400 -20.50 41.32 3.76
N TYR A 401 -19.80 40.45 4.50
CA TYR A 401 -20.33 39.89 5.74
C TYR A 401 -19.40 40.12 6.93
N THR A 402 -19.99 40.14 8.12
CA THR A 402 -19.25 40.34 9.36
C THR A 402 -19.51 39.18 10.32
N LEU A 403 -18.42 38.57 10.79
CA LEU A 403 -18.40 37.61 11.88
C LEU A 403 -17.94 38.32 13.16
N THR A 404 -18.66 38.07 14.24
CA THR A 404 -18.26 38.51 15.59
C THR A 404 -18.27 37.33 16.54
N GLN A 405 -17.23 37.23 17.36
CA GLN A 405 -17.14 36.25 18.43
C GLN A 405 -17.38 36.93 19.77
N ALA A 406 -18.32 36.39 20.56
CA ALA A 406 -18.54 36.80 21.96
C ALA A 406 -18.76 35.55 22.82
N GLY A 407 -17.98 35.39 23.88
CA GLY A 407 -18.11 34.25 24.81
C GLY A 407 -17.95 32.88 24.12
N GLY A 408 -17.06 32.77 23.13
CA GLY A 408 -16.82 31.53 22.37
C GLY A 408 -17.84 31.21 21.27
N THR A 409 -18.92 31.99 21.15
CA THR A 409 -19.97 31.79 20.14
C THR A 409 -19.78 32.75 18.97
N TRP A 410 -19.84 32.22 17.75
CA TRP A 410 -19.76 33.00 16.51
C TRP A 410 -21.15 33.37 15.99
N LYS A 411 -21.27 34.59 15.48
CA LYS A 411 -22.45 35.07 14.77
C LYS A 411 -22.07 35.79 13.49
N VAL A 412 -22.87 35.61 12.45
CA VAL A 412 -22.95 36.55 11.33
C VAL A 412 -23.83 37.71 11.78
N THR A 413 -23.32 38.94 11.71
CA THR A 413 -24.03 40.17 12.18
C THR A 413 -24.39 41.13 11.05
N ALA A 414 -23.80 40.93 9.87
CA ALA A 414 -24.15 41.63 8.63
C ALA A 414 -23.89 40.67 7.45
N PRO A 415 -24.68 40.73 6.36
CA PRO A 415 -25.81 41.65 6.12
C PRO A 415 -27.12 41.24 6.84
N PHE A 416 -27.11 40.11 7.54
CA PHE A 416 -28.20 39.62 8.36
C PHE A 416 -27.64 39.10 9.70
N GLU A 417 -28.50 38.93 10.70
CA GLU A 417 -28.11 38.33 11.98
C GLU A 417 -28.47 36.84 12.02
N ALA A 418 -27.48 35.98 12.23
CA ALA A 418 -27.67 34.54 12.36
C ALA A 418 -26.56 33.90 13.21
N ALA A 419 -26.89 32.81 13.91
CA ALA A 419 -25.88 31.99 14.58
C ALA A 419 -24.96 31.33 13.54
N ALA A 420 -23.65 31.44 13.74
CA ALA A 420 -22.68 30.73 12.91
C ALA A 420 -22.35 29.37 13.52
N ASP A 421 -22.07 28.39 12.67
CA ASP A 421 -21.55 27.10 13.09
C ASP A 421 -20.08 27.24 13.49
N HIS A 422 -19.75 26.86 14.73
CA HIS A 422 -18.39 26.99 15.25
C HIS A 422 -17.37 26.18 14.42
N GLY A 423 -17.75 24.97 13.98
CA GLY A 423 -16.90 24.12 13.16
C GLY A 423 -16.67 24.68 11.76
N ALA A 424 -17.67 25.33 11.17
CA ALA A 424 -17.56 25.97 9.85
C ALA A 424 -16.70 27.24 9.86
N VAL A 425 -16.68 27.97 10.98
CA VAL A 425 -15.85 29.19 11.15
C VAL A 425 -14.39 28.86 11.44
N LEU A 426 -14.12 27.72 12.08
CA LEU A 426 -12.77 27.35 12.55
C LEU A 426 -11.68 27.38 11.46
N PRO A 427 -11.87 26.89 10.23
CA PRO A 427 -10.85 26.97 9.17
C PRO A 427 -10.48 28.41 8.81
N LEU A 428 -11.48 29.29 8.68
CA LEU A 428 -11.26 30.71 8.42
C LEU A 428 -10.51 31.37 9.58
N ALA A 429 -10.89 31.05 10.82
CA ALA A 429 -10.21 31.58 12.01
C ALA A 429 -8.76 31.07 12.14
N GLY A 430 -8.52 29.80 11.83
CA GLY A 430 -7.20 29.19 11.70
C GLY A 430 -6.32 29.89 10.65
N ALA A 431 -6.85 30.08 9.44
CA ALA A 431 -6.14 30.73 8.35
C ALA A 431 -5.72 32.18 8.69
N LEU A 432 -6.54 32.94 9.43
CA LEU A 432 -6.23 34.32 9.82
C LEU A 432 -5.34 34.42 11.06
N SER A 433 -5.41 33.45 11.98
CA SER A 433 -4.69 33.50 13.26
C SER A 433 -3.19 33.23 13.13
N ALA A 434 -2.75 32.46 12.14
CA ALA A 434 -1.34 32.10 11.96
C ALA A 434 -0.93 32.02 10.48
N VAL A 435 -1.04 33.14 9.76
CA VAL A 435 -0.76 33.18 8.31
C VAL A 435 0.70 32.80 8.01
N ARG A 436 0.86 31.69 7.28
CA ARG A 436 2.12 31.25 6.67
C ARG A 436 2.07 31.44 5.16
N VAL A 437 3.08 32.09 4.61
CA VAL A 437 3.22 32.36 3.18
C VAL A 437 4.16 31.37 2.53
N GLU A 438 3.99 31.08 1.24
CA GLU A 438 4.87 30.18 0.50
C GLU A 438 6.19 30.86 0.11
N LYS A 439 6.08 32.09 -0.41
CA LYS A 439 7.20 32.90 -0.85
C LYS A 439 6.81 34.37 -0.93
N TYR A 440 7.82 35.23 -0.99
CA TYR A 440 7.66 36.64 -1.31
C TYR A 440 7.90 36.88 -2.80
N ALA A 441 7.05 37.71 -3.41
CA ALA A 441 7.14 38.11 -4.81
C ALA A 441 7.83 39.46 -4.98
N ALA A 442 7.66 40.38 -4.02
CA ALA A 442 8.28 41.69 -4.03
C ALA A 442 8.33 42.31 -2.62
N HIS A 443 9.31 43.18 -2.36
CA HIS A 443 9.40 43.96 -1.11
C HIS A 443 8.30 45.02 -0.99
N LYS A 444 7.72 45.43 -2.13
CA LYS A 444 6.59 46.36 -2.20
C LYS A 444 5.80 46.15 -3.48
N ALA A 445 4.49 46.37 -3.44
CA ALA A 445 3.63 46.38 -4.62
C ALA A 445 3.75 47.71 -5.38
N ALA A 446 4.82 47.89 -6.17
CA ALA A 446 5.00 49.11 -6.96
C ALA A 446 3.87 49.33 -7.99
N ASN A 447 3.35 48.24 -8.57
CA ASN A 447 2.16 48.23 -9.43
C ASN A 447 1.08 47.28 -8.87
N PRO A 448 0.06 47.77 -8.17
CA PRO A 448 -0.96 46.93 -7.54
C PRO A 448 -1.75 46.02 -8.51
N ALA A 449 -1.93 46.43 -9.76
CA ALA A 449 -2.66 45.65 -10.76
C ALA A 449 -1.89 44.39 -11.20
N GLU A 450 -0.55 44.40 -11.09
CA GLU A 450 0.30 43.24 -11.36
C GLU A 450 -0.05 42.04 -10.48
N TYR A 451 -0.55 42.29 -9.28
CA TYR A 451 -0.91 41.26 -8.29
C TYR A 451 -2.43 41.11 -8.10
N GLY A 452 -3.24 41.87 -8.84
CA GLY A 452 -4.71 41.88 -8.70
C GLY A 452 -5.22 42.57 -7.44
N PHE A 453 -4.44 43.49 -6.85
CA PHE A 453 -4.85 44.23 -5.65
C PHE A 453 -5.78 45.41 -5.94
N ASP A 454 -5.94 45.79 -7.21
CA ASP A 454 -6.93 46.76 -7.70
C ASP A 454 -8.34 46.16 -7.74
N LYS A 455 -8.45 44.85 -8.00
CA LYS A 455 -9.67 44.06 -7.96
C LYS A 455 -9.44 42.78 -7.12
N PRO A 456 -9.31 42.93 -5.79
CA PRO A 456 -8.99 41.81 -4.93
C PRO A 456 -10.11 40.77 -4.95
N SER A 457 -9.74 39.49 -4.92
CA SER A 457 -10.70 38.41 -4.75
C SER A 457 -11.33 38.48 -3.36
N GLU A 458 -10.51 38.75 -2.34
CA GLU A 458 -10.96 38.94 -0.97
C GLU A 458 -10.26 40.14 -0.30
N ARG A 459 -11.04 40.92 0.45
CA ARG A 459 -10.53 41.88 1.44
C ARG A 459 -11.03 41.46 2.81
N ILE A 460 -10.10 41.14 3.70
CA ILE A 460 -10.41 40.57 5.01
C ILE A 460 -9.82 41.47 6.08
N LYS A 461 -10.70 42.17 6.80
CA LYS A 461 -10.35 43.00 7.94
C LYS A 461 -10.66 42.23 9.22
N PHE A 462 -9.69 42.07 10.11
CA PHE A 462 -9.87 41.26 11.30
C PHE A 462 -9.14 41.80 12.52
N THR A 463 -9.66 41.49 13.71
CA THR A 463 -9.07 41.84 15.01
C THR A 463 -8.57 40.58 15.69
N LEU A 464 -7.26 40.50 15.96
CA LEU A 464 -6.59 39.32 16.51
C LEU A 464 -5.80 39.70 17.77
N THR A 465 -6.03 38.97 18.86
CA THR A 465 -5.20 39.00 20.07
C THR A 465 -4.14 37.91 19.99
N GLU A 466 -2.87 38.30 20.07
CA GLU A 466 -1.71 37.42 19.98
C GLU A 466 -0.97 37.36 21.30
N ARG A 467 -0.39 36.19 21.60
CA ARG A 467 0.52 36.03 22.75
C ARG A 467 1.95 36.15 22.26
N LYS A 468 2.57 37.28 22.57
CA LYS A 468 3.96 37.55 22.21
C LYS A 468 4.88 37.24 23.38
N VAL A 469 5.74 36.23 23.20
CA VAL A 469 6.88 35.99 24.09
C VAL A 469 8.00 36.91 23.63
N ASN A 470 8.21 38.01 24.35
CA ASN A 470 9.23 39.00 23.98
C ASN A 470 10.66 38.51 24.26
N LYS A 471 10.84 37.56 25.20
CA LYS A 471 12.12 36.91 25.50
C LYS A 471 11.95 35.45 25.92
N PRO A 472 12.90 34.55 25.59
CA PRO A 472 12.90 33.18 26.10
C PRO A 472 12.82 33.18 27.65
N GLY A 473 11.76 32.58 28.20
CA GLY A 473 11.54 32.51 29.65
C GLY A 473 10.68 33.63 30.27
N GLU A 474 10.26 34.65 29.50
CA GLU A 474 9.24 35.63 29.94
C GLU A 474 7.82 35.11 29.72
N GLU A 475 6.89 35.48 30.60
CA GLU A 475 5.47 35.21 30.37
C GLU A 475 4.98 35.90 29.07
N PRO A 476 4.20 35.20 28.23
CA PRO A 476 3.66 35.80 27.01
C PRO A 476 2.78 37.01 27.34
N LYS A 477 3.03 38.15 26.69
CA LYS A 477 2.14 39.33 26.77
C LYS A 477 1.08 39.26 25.68
N GLU A 478 -0.16 39.58 26.02
CA GLU A 478 -1.26 39.65 25.05
C GLU A 478 -1.28 41.03 24.36
N GLU A 479 -1.26 41.03 23.03
CA GLU A 479 -1.35 42.23 22.20
C GLU A 479 -2.51 42.06 21.20
N THR A 480 -3.49 42.97 21.22
CA THR A 480 -4.58 42.99 20.24
C THR A 480 -4.25 43.93 19.09
N ARG A 481 -4.33 43.42 17.85
CA ARG A 481 -4.04 44.18 16.63
C ARG A 481 -5.16 44.01 15.61
N GLU A 482 -5.50 45.11 14.94
CA GLU A 482 -6.35 45.10 13.76
C GLU A 482 -5.47 44.95 12.51
N ARG A 483 -5.82 44.03 11.61
CA ARG A 483 -5.12 43.78 10.36
C ARG A 483 -6.10 43.77 9.20
N THR A 484 -5.61 44.15 8.03
CA THR A 484 -6.33 44.00 6.77
C THR A 484 -5.47 43.23 5.78
N LEU A 485 -5.91 42.01 5.44
CA LEU A 485 -5.32 41.17 4.42
C LEU A 485 -6.05 41.39 3.10
N ILE A 486 -5.30 41.71 2.05
CA ILE A 486 -5.80 41.79 0.68
C ILE A 486 -5.31 40.57 -0.06
N VAL A 487 -6.24 39.79 -0.63
CA VAL A 487 -5.95 38.65 -1.49
C VAL A 487 -6.27 39.05 -2.93
N GLY A 488 -5.29 38.89 -3.80
CA GLY A 488 -5.32 39.27 -5.21
C GLY A 488 -5.51 38.07 -6.13
N LYS A 489 -4.98 38.18 -7.35
CA LYS A 489 -5.11 37.12 -8.37
C LYS A 489 -4.21 35.91 -8.07
N GLU A 490 -4.42 34.84 -8.84
CA GLU A 490 -3.60 33.63 -8.78
C GLU A 490 -2.11 33.94 -8.93
N GLY A 491 -1.29 33.22 -8.15
CA GLY A 491 0.15 33.31 -8.14
C GLY A 491 0.78 32.75 -9.42
N PRO A 492 2.12 32.72 -9.50
CA PRO A 492 2.84 32.12 -10.62
C PRO A 492 2.40 30.66 -10.87
N ASP A 493 2.31 30.26 -12.14
CA ASP A 493 1.94 28.90 -12.56
C ASP A 493 0.54 28.42 -12.13
N GLY A 494 -0.36 29.36 -11.78
CA GLY A 494 -1.72 29.04 -11.32
C GLY A 494 -1.78 28.46 -9.91
N LYS A 495 -0.71 28.61 -9.11
CA LYS A 495 -0.64 28.11 -7.74
C LYS A 495 -0.61 29.25 -6.73
N GLY A 496 -1.37 29.09 -5.65
CA GLY A 496 -1.49 30.06 -4.58
C GLY A 496 -2.15 31.36 -5.05
N ARG A 497 -2.21 32.34 -4.15
CA ARG A 497 -2.72 33.69 -4.46
C ARG A 497 -1.80 34.76 -3.93
N TYR A 498 -1.58 35.81 -4.72
CA TYR A 498 -0.88 36.99 -4.22
C TYR A 498 -1.66 37.63 -3.08
N ALA A 499 -0.97 38.08 -2.06
CA ALA A 499 -1.56 38.78 -0.94
C ALA A 499 -0.59 39.83 -0.36
N ARG A 500 -1.16 40.78 0.37
CA ARG A 500 -0.41 41.79 1.13
C ARG A 500 -1.19 42.27 2.34
N LEU A 501 -0.47 42.85 3.29
CA LEU A 501 -1.05 43.58 4.41
C LEU A 501 -1.25 45.06 4.07
N VAL A 502 -2.32 45.66 4.58
CA VAL A 502 -2.53 47.12 4.54
C VAL A 502 -2.06 47.71 5.87
N GLY A 503 -1.29 48.80 5.81
CA GLY A 503 -0.85 49.54 7.00
C GLY A 503 0.41 49.01 7.70
N ASP A 504 1.03 47.94 7.18
CA ASP A 504 2.33 47.44 7.67
C ASP A 504 3.48 48.35 7.21
N THR A 505 4.48 48.51 8.08
CA THR A 505 5.78 49.15 7.81
C THR A 505 6.52 48.55 6.62
N ASN A 506 6.31 47.25 6.32
CA ASN A 506 6.88 46.57 5.14
C ASN A 506 5.76 45.94 4.30
N PRO A 507 5.21 46.64 3.29
CA PRO A 507 4.07 46.19 2.48
C PRO A 507 4.48 45.17 1.41
N ALA A 508 5.20 44.12 1.81
CA ALA A 508 5.69 43.09 0.93
C ALA A 508 4.52 42.33 0.28
N VAL A 509 4.77 41.88 -0.95
CA VAL A 509 3.85 41.03 -1.71
C VAL A 509 4.28 39.60 -1.50
N PHE A 510 3.37 38.75 -1.04
CA PHE A 510 3.61 37.35 -0.78
C PHE A 510 2.56 36.46 -1.43
N VAL A 511 2.83 35.15 -1.49
CA VAL A 511 1.92 34.15 -2.03
C VAL A 511 1.35 33.30 -0.89
N LEU A 512 0.03 33.27 -0.76
CA LEU A 512 -0.69 32.34 0.12
C LEU A 512 -0.85 30.98 -0.57
N ALA A 513 -0.70 29.91 0.19
CA ALA A 513 -1.01 28.56 -0.29
C ALA A 513 -2.50 28.43 -0.66
N ASP A 514 -2.82 27.56 -1.62
CA ASP A 514 -4.19 27.34 -2.09
C ASP A 514 -5.15 26.93 -0.97
N ALA A 515 -4.70 26.10 -0.03
CA ALA A 515 -5.48 25.69 1.13
C ALA A 515 -5.87 26.89 2.00
N THR A 516 -4.89 27.75 2.33
CA THR A 516 -5.13 28.98 3.08
C THR A 516 -6.09 29.90 2.33
N ALA A 517 -5.87 30.12 1.03
CA ALA A 517 -6.76 30.95 0.22
C ALA A 517 -8.21 30.40 0.21
N LYS A 518 -8.39 29.08 0.10
CA LYS A 518 -9.70 28.41 0.14
C LYS A 518 -10.40 28.48 1.51
N ASP A 519 -9.63 28.50 2.60
CA ASP A 519 -10.19 28.66 3.94
C ASP A 519 -10.62 30.10 4.23
N LEU A 520 -9.99 31.07 3.56
CA LEU A 520 -10.40 32.47 3.57
C LEU A 520 -11.61 32.75 2.65
N ASP A 521 -11.75 31.99 1.56
CA ASP A 521 -12.81 32.13 0.56
C ASP A 521 -14.09 31.35 0.94
N LYS A 522 -14.80 31.81 1.99
CA LYS A 522 -16.08 31.22 2.45
C LYS A 522 -17.25 32.19 2.23
N PRO A 523 -18.37 31.75 1.63
CA PRO A 523 -19.59 32.56 1.61
C PRO A 523 -20.26 32.56 2.99
N ALA A 524 -20.98 33.63 3.32
CA ALA A 524 -21.65 33.78 4.61
C ALA A 524 -22.63 32.64 4.94
N LEU A 525 -23.34 32.11 3.93
CA LEU A 525 -24.32 31.03 4.11
C LEU A 525 -23.70 29.69 4.54
N ASP A 526 -22.45 29.43 4.15
CA ASP A 526 -21.75 28.19 4.51
C ASP A 526 -21.30 28.18 5.98
N LEU A 527 -21.25 29.36 6.60
CA LEU A 527 -20.85 29.56 7.99
C LEU A 527 -22.02 29.45 8.97
N LEU A 528 -23.26 29.31 8.51
CA LEU A 528 -24.44 29.31 9.37
C LEU A 528 -24.64 27.98 10.08
N ASN A 529 -25.19 28.04 11.30
CA ASN A 529 -25.62 26.85 12.04
C ASN A 529 -26.71 26.11 11.24
N LYS A 530 -26.43 24.85 10.90
CA LYS A 530 -27.29 24.01 10.04
C LYS A 530 -28.40 23.29 10.81
N THR A 531 -28.43 23.37 12.13
CA THR A 531 -29.52 22.81 12.94
C THR A 531 -30.78 23.65 12.78
N LEU A 532 -31.83 23.04 12.25
CA LEU A 532 -33.11 23.70 11.94
C LEU A 532 -34.14 23.51 13.04
N LEU A 533 -34.15 22.35 13.69
CA LEU A 533 -35.09 22.02 14.77
C LEU A 533 -34.46 21.00 15.72
N THR A 534 -34.69 21.18 17.01
CA THR A 534 -34.31 20.23 18.06
C THR A 534 -35.48 20.06 19.02
N LEU A 535 -35.95 18.83 19.20
CA LEU A 535 -37.06 18.54 20.11
C LEU A 535 -36.93 17.15 20.74
N THR A 536 -37.62 16.95 21.86
CA THR A 536 -37.65 15.66 22.57
C THR A 536 -38.84 14.82 22.10
N GLY A 537 -38.60 13.84 21.24
CA GLY A 537 -39.67 13.05 20.59
C GLY A 537 -40.70 12.42 21.55
N SER A 538 -40.33 12.07 22.78
CA SER A 538 -41.26 11.50 23.78
C SER A 538 -42.35 12.48 24.25
N THR A 539 -42.08 13.79 24.14
CA THR A 539 -42.97 14.89 24.56
C THR A 539 -43.94 15.35 23.46
N VAL A 540 -43.80 14.80 22.25
CA VAL A 540 -44.69 15.11 21.13
C VAL A 540 -46.07 14.50 21.36
N THR A 541 -47.12 15.30 21.19
CA THR A 541 -48.52 14.93 21.43
C THR A 541 -49.37 14.88 20.17
N LYS A 542 -48.97 15.59 19.11
CA LYS A 542 -49.71 15.67 17.83
C LYS A 542 -48.76 15.76 16.65
N LEU A 543 -49.11 15.10 15.55
CA LEU A 543 -48.40 15.17 14.27
C LEU A 543 -49.43 15.40 13.15
N GLU A 544 -49.19 16.39 12.29
CA GLU A 544 -50.05 16.70 11.16
C GLU A 544 -49.22 16.75 9.87
N LEU A 545 -49.71 16.09 8.82
CA LEU A 545 -48.98 15.88 7.58
C LEU A 545 -49.89 16.19 6.40
N THR A 546 -49.38 16.89 5.39
CA THR A 546 -50.05 17.05 4.09
C THR A 546 -49.28 16.27 3.04
N GLY A 547 -49.55 14.97 2.94
CA GLY A 547 -48.87 14.04 2.01
C GLY A 547 -49.60 13.86 0.68
N PRO A 548 -49.06 13.02 -0.24
CA PRO A 548 -49.65 12.77 -1.56
C PRO A 548 -51.06 12.14 -1.49
N ASP A 549 -51.36 11.39 -0.42
CA ASP A 549 -52.64 10.71 -0.21
C ASP A 549 -53.64 11.55 0.62
N GLY A 550 -53.41 12.86 0.74
CA GLY A 550 -54.24 13.79 1.51
C GLY A 550 -53.71 14.09 2.91
N PRO A 551 -54.37 15.01 3.64
CA PRO A 551 -53.96 15.38 4.98
C PRO A 551 -54.22 14.25 5.99
N LEU A 552 -53.32 14.11 6.95
CA LEU A 552 -53.46 13.19 8.08
C LEU A 552 -53.08 13.90 9.38
N THR A 553 -53.90 13.69 10.41
CA THR A 553 -53.59 14.10 11.78
C THR A 553 -53.49 12.86 12.65
N LEU A 554 -52.38 12.72 13.36
CA LEU A 554 -52.18 11.74 14.42
C LEU A 554 -52.19 12.45 15.77
N GLN A 555 -53.01 11.97 16.69
CA GLN A 555 -53.08 12.43 18.08
C GLN A 555 -52.59 11.31 19.00
N LYS A 556 -51.72 11.67 19.95
CA LYS A 556 -51.25 10.74 20.97
C LYS A 556 -52.30 10.67 22.10
N GLU A 557 -52.85 9.49 22.32
CA GLU A 557 -53.77 9.18 23.41
C GLU A 557 -53.07 8.20 24.37
N GLY A 558 -52.68 8.68 25.55
CA GLY A 558 -51.81 7.92 26.45
C GLY A 558 -50.44 7.66 25.80
N ASN A 559 -50.17 6.39 25.47
CA ASN A 559 -48.92 5.98 24.81
C ASN A 559 -49.13 5.49 23.36
N GLU A 560 -50.34 5.63 22.82
CA GLU A 560 -50.70 5.17 21.48
C GLU A 560 -50.99 6.35 20.55
N TRP A 561 -50.59 6.21 19.29
CA TRP A 561 -50.92 7.16 18.23
C TRP A 561 -52.20 6.73 17.53
N LYS A 562 -53.16 7.65 17.40
CA LYS A 562 -54.42 7.40 16.68
C LYS A 562 -54.65 8.45 15.59
N PRO A 563 -55.19 8.06 14.43
CA PRO A 563 -55.61 9.01 13.42
C PRO A 563 -56.88 9.76 13.85
N VAL A 564 -56.93 11.07 13.62
CA VAL A 564 -58.12 11.89 13.85
C VAL A 564 -58.97 11.89 12.58
N GLY A 565 -60.26 11.53 12.69
CA GLY A 565 -61.19 11.52 11.55
C GLY A 565 -61.05 10.35 10.57
N ALA A 566 -60.21 9.35 10.88
CA ALA A 566 -60.09 8.10 10.15
C ALA A 566 -59.91 6.92 11.11
N THR A 567 -60.05 5.69 10.62
CA THR A 567 -59.90 4.48 11.45
C THR A 567 -58.91 3.52 10.79
N PHE A 568 -57.70 3.43 11.33
CA PHE A 568 -56.70 2.42 10.98
C PHE A 568 -55.65 2.31 12.09
N PRO A 569 -55.01 1.14 12.27
CA PRO A 569 -53.87 0.98 13.17
C PRO A 569 -52.65 1.77 12.64
N VAL A 570 -52.02 2.55 13.51
CA VAL A 570 -50.86 3.39 13.14
C VAL A 570 -49.57 2.59 13.23
N ASP A 571 -48.73 2.73 12.22
CA ASP A 571 -47.40 2.15 12.20
C ASP A 571 -46.44 2.90 13.12
N ARG A 572 -46.39 2.46 14.38
CA ARG A 572 -45.54 3.07 15.42
C ARG A 572 -44.07 3.21 15.01
N PRO A 573 -43.40 2.20 14.41
CA PRO A 573 -42.00 2.35 13.99
C PRO A 573 -41.79 3.48 12.98
N THR A 574 -42.74 3.70 12.07
CA THR A 574 -42.65 4.79 11.08
C THR A 574 -42.84 6.14 11.75
N VAL A 575 -43.79 6.28 12.68
CA VAL A 575 -43.95 7.52 13.47
C VAL A 575 -42.70 7.82 14.29
N ASP A 576 -42.16 6.84 15.02
CA ASP A 576 -40.96 7.02 15.84
C ASP A 576 -39.75 7.46 14.99
N SER A 577 -39.61 6.93 13.77
CA SER A 577 -38.57 7.37 12.83
C SER A 577 -38.75 8.83 12.41
N LEU A 578 -39.98 9.27 12.13
CA LEU A 578 -40.27 10.69 11.82
C LEU A 578 -39.93 11.59 13.01
N LEU A 579 -40.33 11.21 14.23
CA LEU A 579 -40.03 11.97 15.44
C LEU A 579 -38.53 12.06 15.71
N ARG A 580 -37.76 11.01 15.39
CA ARG A 580 -36.29 11.04 15.49
C ARG A 580 -35.66 12.03 14.51
N ILE A 581 -36.17 12.10 13.28
CA ILE A 581 -35.71 13.07 12.26
C ILE A 581 -36.04 14.49 12.72
N LEU A 582 -37.28 14.73 13.15
CA LEU A 582 -37.71 16.04 13.65
C LEU A 582 -36.99 16.44 14.96
N GLY A 583 -36.60 15.46 15.77
CA GLY A 583 -35.86 15.66 17.02
C GLY A 583 -34.47 16.27 16.84
N ASN A 584 -33.85 16.10 15.67
CA ASN A 584 -32.57 16.72 15.31
C ASN A 584 -32.53 16.98 13.80
N LEU A 585 -33.35 17.93 13.34
CA LEU A 585 -33.44 18.26 11.93
C LEU A 585 -32.30 19.19 11.54
N THR A 586 -31.51 18.77 10.54
CA THR A 586 -30.34 19.52 10.05
C THR A 586 -30.43 19.74 8.54
N ALA A 587 -29.97 20.90 8.08
CA ALA A 587 -29.82 21.23 6.66
C ALA A 587 -28.49 20.70 6.09
N LEU A 588 -28.46 20.39 4.79
CA LEU A 588 -27.20 20.23 4.05
C LEU A 588 -26.46 21.58 3.94
N LYS A 589 -27.21 22.62 3.57
CA LYS A 589 -26.78 24.00 3.38
C LYS A 589 -27.98 24.94 3.37
N PHE A 590 -27.72 26.24 3.39
CA PHE A 590 -28.72 27.26 3.12
C PHE A 590 -28.60 27.75 1.68
N ALA A 591 -29.73 27.83 0.98
CA ALA A 591 -29.79 28.35 -0.38
C ALA A 591 -30.00 29.88 -0.41
N ASP A 592 -30.62 30.41 0.64
CA ASP A 592 -30.94 31.83 0.80
C ASP A 592 -31.18 32.18 2.27
N TYR A 593 -31.05 33.45 2.62
CA TYR A 593 -31.28 33.93 3.99
C TYR A 593 -31.65 35.41 4.04
N GLY A 594 -32.66 35.75 4.84
CA GLY A 594 -32.98 37.13 5.24
C GLY A 594 -34.38 37.57 4.83
N ASP A 595 -34.66 38.86 5.03
CA ASP A 595 -36.01 39.42 4.82
C ASP A 595 -36.38 39.62 3.34
N LYS A 596 -35.41 39.51 2.44
CA LYS A 596 -35.59 39.74 0.99
C LYS A 596 -35.63 38.45 0.16
N VAL A 597 -35.80 37.29 0.81
CA VAL A 597 -35.89 35.99 0.14
C VAL A 597 -37.12 35.96 -0.79
N ASP A 598 -36.91 35.56 -2.04
CA ASP A 598 -37.99 35.24 -2.99
C ASP A 598 -38.49 33.80 -2.73
N TRP A 599 -39.51 33.67 -1.88
CA TRP A 599 -40.06 32.36 -1.49
C TRP A 599 -40.64 31.54 -2.66
N ALA A 600 -41.16 32.22 -3.69
CA ALA A 600 -41.75 31.56 -4.85
C ALA A 600 -40.68 30.83 -5.68
N LYS A 601 -39.47 31.39 -5.75
CA LYS A 601 -38.29 30.72 -6.34
C LYS A 601 -38.05 29.34 -5.75
N TYR A 602 -38.38 29.11 -4.48
CA TYR A 602 -38.12 27.85 -3.77
C TYR A 602 -39.37 26.97 -3.60
N GLY A 603 -40.55 27.40 -4.08
CA GLY A 603 -41.82 26.73 -3.87
C GLY A 603 -42.26 26.72 -2.39
N LEU A 604 -41.84 27.74 -1.64
CA LEU A 604 -42.12 27.93 -0.22
C LEU A 604 -43.10 29.10 0.02
N ASP A 605 -43.65 29.67 -1.04
CA ASP A 605 -44.70 30.67 -0.95
C ASP A 605 -46.09 30.00 -0.78
N PRO A 606 -47.09 30.71 -0.23
CA PRO A 606 -48.42 30.14 -0.01
C PRO A 606 -49.12 29.62 -1.28
N ASN A 607 -48.83 30.16 -2.48
CA ASN A 607 -49.49 29.71 -3.71
C ASN A 607 -48.95 28.37 -4.20
N ALA A 608 -47.69 28.03 -3.88
CA ALA A 608 -47.09 26.75 -4.20
C ALA A 608 -47.65 25.57 -3.38
N LYS A 609 -48.37 25.84 -2.28
CA LYS A 609 -48.92 24.83 -1.35
C LYS A 609 -47.87 23.79 -0.94
N PRO A 610 -46.77 24.22 -0.29
CA PRO A 610 -45.72 23.30 0.15
C PRO A 610 -46.30 22.19 1.03
N GLN A 611 -45.72 21.00 0.97
CA GLN A 611 -46.08 19.94 1.91
C GLN A 611 -45.66 20.35 3.32
N THR A 612 -46.55 20.21 4.29
CA THR A 612 -46.30 20.59 5.67
C THR A 612 -46.22 19.38 6.60
N VAL A 613 -45.27 19.42 7.51
CA VAL A 613 -45.22 18.58 8.70
C VAL A 613 -45.34 19.49 9.92
N MET A 614 -46.43 19.39 10.67
CA MET A 614 -46.59 20.10 11.94
C MET A 614 -46.43 19.13 13.09
N VAL A 615 -45.62 19.52 14.07
CA VAL A 615 -45.33 18.71 15.25
C VAL A 615 -45.61 19.53 16.50
N THR A 616 -46.50 19.03 17.36
CA THR A 616 -46.88 19.72 18.61
C THR A 616 -46.19 19.07 19.80
N VAL A 617 -45.48 19.88 20.58
CA VAL A 617 -44.80 19.50 21.83
C VAL A 617 -45.37 20.35 22.96
N GLY A 618 -46.08 19.73 23.90
CA GLY A 618 -46.82 20.47 24.92
C GLY A 618 -47.83 21.44 24.29
N THR A 619 -47.61 22.75 24.45
CA THR A 619 -48.42 23.82 23.85
C THR A 619 -47.79 24.43 22.58
N GLU A 620 -46.54 24.10 22.27
CA GLU A 620 -45.82 24.65 21.12
C GLU A 620 -46.03 23.79 19.89
N THR A 621 -46.15 24.40 18.71
CA THR A 621 -46.27 23.70 17.43
C THR A 621 -45.23 24.24 16.46
N HIS A 622 -44.37 23.35 15.97
CA HIS A 622 -43.42 23.67 14.92
C HIS A 622 -43.98 23.26 13.56
N LYS A 623 -43.83 24.14 12.57
CA LYS A 623 -44.27 23.95 11.19
C LYS A 623 -43.05 23.82 10.28
N LEU A 624 -42.88 22.66 9.68
CA LEU A 624 -41.93 22.43 8.60
C LEU A 624 -42.66 22.47 7.25
N GLU A 625 -42.16 23.26 6.33
CA GLU A 625 -42.66 23.40 4.96
C GLU A 625 -41.62 22.85 3.99
N LEU A 626 -42.02 21.91 3.12
CA LEU A 626 -41.20 21.31 2.09
C LEU A 626 -41.56 21.92 0.73
N GLY A 627 -40.60 22.62 0.14
CA GLY A 627 -40.72 23.26 -1.16
C GLY A 627 -40.45 22.32 -2.34
N LYS A 628 -40.13 22.93 -3.48
CA LYS A 628 -39.84 22.20 -4.71
C LYS A 628 -38.47 21.47 -4.63
N PRO A 629 -38.24 20.44 -5.46
CA PRO A 629 -36.93 19.82 -5.57
C PRO A 629 -35.84 20.83 -5.95
N VAL A 630 -34.64 20.63 -5.42
CA VAL A 630 -33.46 21.45 -5.76
C VAL A 630 -33.03 21.14 -7.19
N GLU A 631 -32.69 22.19 -7.95
CA GLU A 631 -32.21 22.03 -9.33
C GLU A 631 -30.84 21.35 -9.35
N GLY A 632 -30.66 20.37 -10.23
CA GLY A 632 -29.41 19.62 -10.37
C GLY A 632 -29.18 18.50 -9.34
N THR A 633 -29.96 18.43 -8.25
CA THR A 633 -29.94 17.30 -7.31
C THR A 633 -31.33 16.66 -7.23
N PRO A 634 -31.58 15.60 -8.04
CA PRO A 634 -32.88 14.93 -8.03
C PRO A 634 -33.21 14.48 -6.62
N ASN A 635 -34.28 15.06 -6.05
CA ASN A 635 -34.92 14.71 -4.78
C ASN A 635 -34.40 15.36 -3.48
N ASP A 636 -33.37 16.20 -3.49
CA ASP A 636 -33.20 17.14 -2.36
C ASP A 636 -34.34 18.18 -2.41
N ARG A 637 -34.73 18.73 -1.27
CA ARG A 637 -35.83 19.70 -1.21
C ARG A 637 -35.46 20.96 -0.45
N TYR A 638 -35.95 22.10 -0.93
CA TYR A 638 -35.97 23.31 -0.14
C TYR A 638 -36.91 23.16 1.05
N ALA A 639 -36.59 23.78 2.18
CA ALA A 639 -37.42 23.75 3.36
C ALA A 639 -37.41 25.07 4.13
N ARG A 640 -38.51 25.33 4.84
CA ARG A 640 -38.67 26.44 5.78
C ARG A 640 -39.26 25.93 7.09
N ILE A 641 -38.73 26.41 8.20
CA ILE A 641 -39.17 26.03 9.56
C ILE A 641 -39.74 27.28 10.23
N ASP A 642 -40.93 27.14 10.84
CA ASP A 642 -41.59 28.14 11.70
C ASP A 642 -41.72 29.54 11.08
N GLY A 643 -41.83 29.62 9.75
CA GLY A 643 -41.87 30.91 9.06
C GLY A 643 -40.55 31.70 9.16
N GLY A 644 -39.45 31.06 9.56
CA GLY A 644 -38.13 31.68 9.69
C GLY A 644 -37.57 32.27 8.40
N LYS A 645 -36.43 32.96 8.50
CA LYS A 645 -35.80 33.72 7.40
C LYS A 645 -34.88 32.90 6.50
N ALA A 646 -34.70 31.61 6.77
CA ALA A 646 -33.75 30.75 6.09
C ALA A 646 -34.44 29.84 5.07
N VAL A 647 -33.82 29.67 3.90
CA VAL A 647 -34.17 28.62 2.94
C VAL A 647 -33.17 27.50 3.10
N ALA A 648 -33.55 26.46 3.84
CA ALA A 648 -32.72 25.28 4.05
C ALA A 648 -32.81 24.32 2.86
N VAL A 649 -31.77 23.53 2.64
CA VAL A 649 -31.81 22.37 1.73
C VAL A 649 -31.76 21.10 2.57
N LEU A 650 -32.79 20.26 2.47
CA LEU A 650 -32.85 18.97 3.12
C LEU A 650 -32.37 17.85 2.19
N PRO A 651 -31.58 16.89 2.70
CA PRO A 651 -31.12 15.77 1.90
C PRO A 651 -32.29 14.85 1.51
N ILE A 652 -32.18 14.20 0.35
CA ILE A 652 -33.17 13.23 -0.18
C ILE A 652 -33.78 12.29 0.86
N THR A 653 -32.99 11.70 1.75
CA THR A 653 -33.48 10.72 2.74
C THR A 653 -34.43 11.36 3.74
N VAL A 654 -34.05 12.53 4.27
CA VAL A 654 -34.85 13.33 5.20
C VAL A 654 -36.08 13.88 4.50
N ALA A 655 -35.91 14.46 3.31
CA ALA A 655 -37.01 14.97 2.51
C ALA A 655 -38.04 13.88 2.18
N ARG A 656 -37.59 12.68 1.77
CA ARG A 656 -38.45 11.52 1.49
C ARG A 656 -39.23 11.08 2.73
N ASP A 657 -38.57 10.95 3.88
CA ASP A 657 -39.25 10.53 5.10
C ASP A 657 -40.29 11.56 5.54
N LEU A 658 -39.98 12.85 5.46
CA LEU A 658 -40.92 13.93 5.80
C LEU A 658 -42.04 14.12 4.76
N SER A 659 -41.87 13.59 3.55
CA SER A 659 -42.91 13.60 2.49
C SER A 659 -43.88 12.41 2.59
N LYS A 660 -43.75 11.55 3.62
CA LYS A 660 -44.61 10.38 3.81
C LYS A 660 -46.09 10.75 3.91
N GLY A 661 -46.92 9.93 3.30
CA GLY A 661 -48.37 10.11 3.26
C GLY A 661 -49.12 9.26 4.28
N LYS A 662 -50.45 9.29 4.16
CA LYS A 662 -51.37 8.50 5.00
C LYS A 662 -51.04 7.01 4.94
N LEU A 663 -50.76 6.47 3.76
CA LEU A 663 -50.54 5.03 3.57
C LEU A 663 -49.24 4.53 4.25
N ASP A 664 -48.21 5.37 4.32
CA ASP A 664 -46.94 5.01 4.98
C ASP A 664 -47.06 4.86 6.49
N LEU A 665 -48.08 5.47 7.08
CA LEU A 665 -48.35 5.51 8.52
C LEU A 665 -49.39 4.49 8.99
N VAL A 666 -49.91 3.68 8.07
CA VAL A 666 -50.80 2.56 8.38
C VAL A 666 -49.95 1.34 8.72
N GLU A 667 -50.35 0.57 9.73
CA GLU A 667 -49.65 -0.65 10.18
C GLU A 667 -49.38 -1.60 9.01
N ARG A 668 -48.11 -1.97 8.85
CA ARG A 668 -47.66 -2.89 7.79
C ARG A 668 -47.45 -4.31 8.29
N THR A 669 -47.50 -4.55 9.59
CA THR A 669 -47.38 -5.90 10.17
C THR A 669 -48.60 -6.72 9.80
N ILE A 670 -48.37 -7.80 9.05
CA ILE A 670 -49.41 -8.74 8.60
C ILE A 670 -49.62 -9.80 9.69
N PHE A 671 -48.53 -10.43 10.15
CA PHE A 671 -48.55 -11.42 11.21
C PHE A 671 -47.50 -11.14 12.26
N LYS A 672 -47.86 -11.43 13.52
CA LYS A 672 -46.96 -11.43 14.68
C LYS A 672 -47.29 -12.64 15.56
N PHE A 673 -46.36 -13.59 15.67
CA PHE A 673 -46.42 -14.75 16.57
C PHE A 673 -45.00 -15.31 16.80
N ASP A 674 -44.80 -16.13 17.84
CA ASP A 674 -43.52 -16.82 18.05
C ASP A 674 -43.41 -17.98 17.04
N PRO A 675 -42.36 -18.06 16.22
CA PRO A 675 -42.19 -19.13 15.24
C PRO A 675 -42.35 -20.54 15.81
N ILE A 676 -42.02 -20.77 17.09
CA ILE A 676 -42.17 -22.08 17.76
C ILE A 676 -43.65 -22.50 17.90
N ASP A 677 -44.57 -21.54 17.91
CA ASP A 677 -45.99 -21.80 18.04
C ASP A 677 -46.61 -22.28 16.72
N LEU A 678 -45.91 -22.22 15.59
CA LEU A 678 -46.42 -22.63 14.28
C LEU A 678 -46.55 -24.16 14.18
N GLN A 679 -47.79 -24.64 13.99
CA GLN A 679 -48.12 -26.07 13.93
C GLN A 679 -48.43 -26.56 12.52
N ALA A 680 -49.00 -25.73 11.65
CA ALA A 680 -49.27 -26.12 10.27
C ALA A 680 -49.29 -24.93 9.31
N ILE A 681 -48.93 -25.20 8.05
CA ILE A 681 -49.07 -24.30 6.90
C ILE A 681 -49.95 -25.03 5.87
N ARG A 682 -51.13 -24.47 5.60
CA ARG A 682 -52.08 -24.96 4.61
C ARG A 682 -52.21 -23.95 3.47
N ARG A 683 -52.27 -24.42 2.24
CA ARG A 683 -52.45 -23.56 1.05
C ARG A 683 -53.43 -24.16 0.07
N THR A 684 -54.37 -23.34 -0.39
CA THR A 684 -55.19 -23.63 -1.57
C THR A 684 -54.76 -22.73 -2.72
N MET A 685 -54.39 -23.32 -3.86
CA MET A 685 -53.92 -22.61 -5.06
C MET A 685 -54.34 -23.39 -6.31
N ASN A 686 -54.99 -22.75 -7.29
CA ASN A 686 -55.46 -23.40 -8.53
C ASN A 686 -56.26 -24.70 -8.31
N GLY A 687 -57.07 -24.78 -7.24
CA GLY A 687 -57.81 -25.98 -6.87
C GLY A 687 -56.98 -27.10 -6.24
N GLN A 688 -55.66 -26.93 -6.10
CA GLN A 688 -54.77 -27.86 -5.43
C GLN A 688 -54.58 -27.48 -3.96
N GLU A 689 -54.52 -28.49 -3.09
CA GLU A 689 -54.20 -28.34 -1.67
C GLU A 689 -52.74 -28.72 -1.39
N PHE A 690 -52.09 -27.90 -0.59
CA PHE A 690 -50.82 -28.19 0.05
C PHE A 690 -50.98 -28.07 1.56
N GLU A 691 -50.39 -29.00 2.30
CA GLU A 691 -50.39 -28.97 3.76
C GLU A 691 -49.05 -29.49 4.26
N ALA A 692 -48.42 -28.71 5.12
CA ALA A 692 -47.29 -29.14 5.93
C ALA A 692 -47.65 -28.93 7.40
N SER A 693 -47.41 -29.93 8.24
CA SER A 693 -47.75 -29.92 9.66
C SER A 693 -46.58 -30.43 10.50
N LEU A 694 -46.41 -29.85 11.68
CA LEU A 694 -45.45 -30.29 12.68
C LEU A 694 -45.99 -31.56 13.36
N ALA A 695 -45.33 -32.69 13.13
CA ALA A 695 -45.63 -33.97 13.77
C ALA A 695 -44.60 -34.23 14.88
N GLY A 696 -44.98 -33.96 16.13
CA GLY A 696 -44.05 -33.99 17.26
C GLY A 696 -43.05 -32.83 17.15
N THR A 697 -41.82 -33.12 16.74
CA THR A 697 -40.75 -32.12 16.53
C THR A 697 -40.31 -32.00 15.08
N SER A 698 -40.98 -32.69 14.15
CA SER A 698 -40.56 -32.75 12.75
C SER A 698 -41.68 -32.34 11.81
N TRP A 699 -41.37 -31.46 10.86
CA TRP A 699 -42.27 -31.05 9.79
C TRP A 699 -42.47 -32.18 8.77
N GLU A 700 -43.72 -32.46 8.45
CA GLU A 700 -44.12 -33.35 7.35
C GLU A 700 -44.99 -32.58 6.37
N VAL A 701 -44.78 -32.76 5.07
CA VAL A 701 -45.78 -32.40 4.07
C VAL A 701 -46.83 -33.51 4.10
N THR A 702 -48.08 -33.21 4.47
CA THR A 702 -49.18 -34.19 4.55
C THR A 702 -50.03 -34.22 3.29
N LYS A 703 -50.05 -33.12 2.51
CA LYS A 703 -50.71 -33.03 1.19
C LYS A 703 -49.79 -32.37 0.16
N PRO A 704 -49.78 -32.82 -1.12
CA PRO A 704 -50.67 -33.83 -1.73
C PRO A 704 -50.28 -35.29 -1.41
N THR A 705 -49.08 -35.52 -0.87
CA THR A 705 -48.63 -36.85 -0.48
C THR A 705 -47.81 -36.72 0.78
N LYS A 706 -48.02 -37.64 1.73
CA LYS A 706 -47.32 -37.64 3.00
C LYS A 706 -45.83 -37.93 2.82
N ILE A 707 -44.96 -36.94 3.06
CA ILE A 707 -43.50 -37.04 2.95
C ILE A 707 -42.81 -36.16 4.00
N PRO A 708 -41.57 -36.49 4.42
CA PRO A 708 -40.77 -35.60 5.25
C PRO A 708 -40.55 -34.24 4.58
N ALA A 709 -40.73 -33.17 5.34
CA ALA A 709 -40.42 -31.81 4.88
C ALA A 709 -38.97 -31.43 5.22
N ASP A 710 -38.46 -30.42 4.53
CA ASP A 710 -37.17 -29.83 4.84
C ASP A 710 -37.24 -29.04 6.16
N GLN A 711 -36.67 -29.61 7.22
CA GLN A 711 -36.81 -29.04 8.58
C GLN A 711 -36.29 -27.60 8.64
N GLN A 712 -35.05 -27.39 8.18
CA GLN A 712 -34.42 -26.07 8.15
C GLN A 712 -35.24 -25.07 7.30
N GLY A 713 -35.69 -25.47 6.12
CA GLY A 713 -36.49 -24.61 5.24
C GLY A 713 -37.86 -24.24 5.84
N MET A 714 -38.48 -25.15 6.60
CA MET A 714 -39.74 -24.90 7.30
C MET A 714 -39.56 -23.98 8.50
N GLU A 715 -38.49 -24.15 9.27
CA GLU A 715 -38.12 -23.25 10.37
C GLU A 715 -37.88 -21.82 9.85
N GLU A 716 -37.05 -21.65 8.81
CA GLU A 716 -36.82 -20.34 8.18
C GLU A 716 -38.10 -19.69 7.64
N LEU A 717 -39.04 -20.49 7.12
CA LEU A 717 -40.33 -19.98 6.66
C LEU A 717 -41.20 -19.57 7.85
N GLY A 718 -41.22 -20.36 8.93
CA GLY A 718 -41.87 -20.03 10.18
C GLY A 718 -41.37 -18.72 10.78
N ASP A 719 -40.06 -18.51 10.81
CA ASP A 719 -39.42 -17.26 11.28
C ASP A 719 -39.89 -16.03 10.49
N ARG A 720 -39.92 -16.16 9.16
CA ARG A 720 -40.37 -15.10 8.26
C ARG A 720 -41.86 -14.81 8.42
N LEU A 721 -42.68 -15.85 8.60
CA LEU A 721 -44.13 -15.71 8.78
C LEU A 721 -44.50 -15.17 10.17
N GLY A 722 -43.74 -15.54 11.20
CA GLY A 722 -43.93 -15.07 12.58
C GLY A 722 -43.73 -13.56 12.75
N ASN A 723 -42.99 -12.93 11.84
CA ASN A 723 -42.75 -11.49 11.80
C ASN A 723 -43.14 -10.87 10.45
N LEU A 724 -44.17 -11.42 9.80
CA LEU A 724 -44.51 -11.03 8.44
C LEU A 724 -44.97 -9.57 8.38
N ARG A 725 -44.28 -8.78 7.55
CA ARG A 725 -44.55 -7.36 7.33
C ARG A 725 -44.62 -7.06 5.84
N ALA A 726 -45.55 -6.20 5.46
CA ALA A 726 -45.72 -5.71 4.10
C ALA A 726 -44.63 -4.70 3.70
N GLU A 727 -44.31 -4.66 2.41
CA GLU A 727 -43.46 -3.63 1.83
C GLU A 727 -44.12 -2.25 1.94
N ARG A 728 -45.40 -2.17 1.57
CA ARG A 728 -46.25 -0.97 1.68
C ARG A 728 -47.73 -1.32 1.80
N VAL A 729 -48.53 -0.35 2.25
CA VAL A 729 -49.98 -0.41 2.18
C VAL A 729 -50.43 0.09 0.80
N ALA A 730 -51.36 -0.63 0.15
CA ALA A 730 -51.92 -0.24 -1.14
C ALA A 730 -53.29 0.44 -1.00
N ASP A 731 -54.07 0.02 0.00
CA ASP A 731 -55.41 0.54 0.27
C ASP A 731 -55.79 0.24 1.72
N VAL A 732 -56.26 1.24 2.46
CA VAL A 732 -56.64 1.07 3.88
C VAL A 732 -58.06 0.51 4.01
N GLU A 733 -58.94 0.88 3.08
CA GLU A 733 -60.36 0.53 3.14
C GLU A 733 -60.64 -0.78 2.39
N GLY A 734 -59.86 -1.08 1.35
CA GLY A 734 -59.95 -2.35 0.61
C GLY A 734 -61.30 -2.59 -0.04
N LYS A 735 -61.99 -1.53 -0.49
CA LYS A 735 -63.35 -1.62 -1.06
C LYS A 735 -63.41 -2.29 -2.43
N ASP A 736 -62.37 -2.13 -3.25
CA ASP A 736 -62.27 -2.72 -4.59
C ASP A 736 -61.24 -3.86 -4.61
N LEU A 737 -61.65 -5.05 -4.15
CA LEU A 737 -60.77 -6.22 -4.08
C LEU A 737 -60.42 -6.80 -5.46
N ALA A 738 -61.25 -6.56 -6.48
CA ALA A 738 -61.03 -7.05 -7.84
C ALA A 738 -59.79 -6.39 -8.48
N LYS A 739 -59.59 -5.09 -8.24
CA LYS A 739 -58.38 -4.35 -8.66
C LYS A 739 -57.07 -5.01 -8.19
N TYR A 740 -57.10 -5.69 -7.04
CA TYR A 740 -55.93 -6.32 -6.44
C TYR A 740 -55.85 -7.84 -6.69
N GLY A 741 -56.84 -8.41 -7.38
CA GLY A 741 -56.99 -9.86 -7.56
C GLY A 741 -57.22 -10.60 -6.23
N LEU A 742 -57.85 -9.94 -5.25
CA LEU A 742 -58.15 -10.51 -3.93
C LEU A 742 -59.59 -11.02 -3.80
N ASP A 743 -60.47 -10.67 -4.75
CA ASP A 743 -61.79 -11.28 -4.94
C ASP A 743 -61.66 -12.75 -5.39
N LYS A 744 -60.66 -13.03 -6.24
CA LYS A 744 -60.23 -14.35 -6.69
C LYS A 744 -58.73 -14.53 -6.42
N PRO A 745 -58.33 -14.80 -5.17
CA PRO A 745 -56.92 -14.84 -4.79
C PRO A 745 -56.17 -15.93 -5.57
N THR A 746 -54.92 -15.62 -5.96
CA THR A 746 -53.98 -16.60 -6.53
C THR A 746 -53.76 -17.76 -5.58
N ALA A 747 -53.62 -17.47 -4.28
CA ALA A 747 -53.55 -18.48 -3.24
C ALA A 747 -54.16 -17.98 -1.93
N VAL A 748 -54.69 -18.90 -1.13
CA VAL A 748 -55.05 -18.66 0.26
C VAL A 748 -54.15 -19.50 1.13
N VAL A 749 -53.35 -18.86 1.98
CA VAL A 749 -52.45 -19.50 2.94
C VAL A 749 -53.07 -19.41 4.33
N LYS A 750 -53.15 -20.52 5.05
CA LYS A 750 -53.65 -20.64 6.42
C LYS A 750 -52.55 -21.19 7.32
N LEU A 751 -52.38 -20.59 8.48
CA LEU A 751 -51.38 -20.97 9.49
C LEU A 751 -52.11 -21.39 10.76
N ASP A 752 -51.80 -22.57 11.28
CA ASP A 752 -52.26 -22.99 12.60
C ASP A 752 -51.17 -22.67 13.61
N VAL A 753 -51.50 -21.83 14.59
CA VAL A 753 -50.53 -21.31 15.57
C VAL A 753 -51.06 -21.55 16.98
N ILE A 754 -50.21 -21.97 17.91
CA ILE A 754 -50.57 -22.06 19.33
C ILE A 754 -50.74 -20.64 19.88
N GLY A 755 -51.97 -20.28 20.25
CA GLY A 755 -52.30 -19.00 20.84
C GLY A 755 -52.26 -19.03 22.38
N LYS A 756 -52.60 -17.88 22.98
CA LYS A 756 -52.70 -17.74 24.44
C LYS A 756 -53.64 -18.80 25.04
N GLY A 757 -53.19 -19.47 26.10
CA GLY A 757 -53.95 -20.54 26.75
C GLY A 757 -53.86 -21.90 26.03
N ALA A 758 -52.82 -22.11 25.21
CA ALA A 758 -52.54 -23.37 24.50
C ALA A 758 -53.64 -23.82 23.54
N LYS A 759 -54.40 -22.86 22.98
CA LYS A 759 -55.43 -23.14 21.96
C LYS A 759 -54.89 -22.83 20.57
N THR A 760 -55.17 -23.69 19.61
CA THR A 760 -54.84 -23.42 18.20
C THR A 760 -55.68 -22.26 17.66
N VAL A 761 -55.01 -21.30 17.03
CA VAL A 761 -55.60 -20.14 16.36
C VAL A 761 -55.20 -20.19 14.88
N GLU A 762 -56.20 -20.13 14.00
CA GLU A 762 -55.96 -20.04 12.56
C GLU A 762 -55.68 -18.57 12.17
N LYS A 763 -54.63 -18.34 11.38
CA LYS A 763 -54.35 -17.06 10.70
C LYS A 763 -54.36 -17.29 9.21
N ALA A 764 -55.14 -16.54 8.44
CA ALA A 764 -55.16 -16.67 6.98
C ALA A 764 -54.66 -15.41 6.25
N LEU A 765 -54.05 -15.63 5.08
CA LEU A 765 -53.53 -14.64 4.16
C LEU A 765 -54.01 -14.94 2.75
N LYS A 766 -54.76 -14.02 2.15
CA LYS A 766 -55.07 -14.04 0.72
C LYS A 766 -53.91 -13.40 -0.05
N ILE A 767 -53.43 -14.07 -1.08
CA ILE A 767 -52.40 -13.57 -2.02
C ILE A 767 -53.08 -13.30 -3.36
N GLY A 768 -53.04 -12.06 -3.82
CA GLY A 768 -53.66 -11.59 -5.05
C GLY A 768 -52.70 -11.51 -6.24
N GLY A 769 -53.01 -10.61 -7.17
CA GLY A 769 -52.23 -10.37 -8.38
C GLY A 769 -50.87 -9.71 -8.10
N PRO A 770 -49.96 -9.69 -9.10
CA PRO A 770 -48.69 -8.98 -8.99
C PRO A 770 -48.93 -7.47 -8.81
N ALA A 771 -48.17 -6.84 -7.91
CA ALA A 771 -48.22 -5.41 -7.68
C ALA A 771 -47.65 -4.59 -8.85
N ASP A 772 -46.82 -5.22 -9.67
CA ASP A 772 -46.32 -4.72 -10.95
C ASP A 772 -46.61 -5.77 -12.04
N PRO A 773 -47.54 -5.51 -12.97
CA PRO A 773 -47.87 -6.44 -14.05
C PRO A 773 -46.68 -6.84 -14.93
N MET A 774 -45.62 -6.02 -15.00
CA MET A 774 -44.40 -6.34 -15.75
C MET A 774 -43.49 -7.32 -15.01
N LYS A 775 -43.76 -7.59 -13.72
CA LYS A 775 -42.99 -8.50 -12.87
C LYS A 775 -43.92 -9.56 -12.26
N PRO A 776 -44.37 -10.56 -13.05
CA PRO A 776 -45.35 -11.54 -12.58
C PRO A 776 -44.88 -12.41 -11.40
N GLU A 777 -43.56 -12.55 -11.20
CA GLU A 777 -42.95 -13.23 -10.05
C GLU A 777 -42.54 -12.28 -8.91
N GLY A 778 -42.81 -10.98 -9.04
CA GLY A 778 -42.43 -9.96 -8.06
C GLY A 778 -43.37 -9.86 -6.87
N ASP A 779 -43.40 -8.66 -6.27
CA ASP A 779 -44.29 -8.33 -5.16
C ASP A 779 -45.75 -8.55 -5.52
N ARG A 780 -46.58 -8.92 -4.54
CA ARG A 780 -48.00 -9.25 -4.75
C ARG A 780 -48.89 -8.51 -3.79
N TYR A 781 -50.10 -8.18 -4.23
CA TYR A 781 -51.12 -7.72 -3.29
C TYR A 781 -51.50 -8.84 -2.33
N ALA A 782 -51.77 -8.51 -1.08
CA ALA A 782 -52.19 -9.46 -0.06
C ALA A 782 -53.17 -8.82 0.93
N GLN A 783 -53.96 -9.66 1.60
CA GLN A 783 -54.87 -9.23 2.66
C GLN A 783 -54.98 -10.34 3.71
N ALA A 784 -54.71 -10.00 4.97
CA ALA A 784 -54.93 -10.90 6.09
C ALA A 784 -56.43 -11.05 6.38
N GLU A 785 -56.86 -12.22 6.84
CA GLU A 785 -58.26 -12.45 7.21
C GLU A 785 -58.70 -11.54 8.36
N GLY A 786 -59.90 -10.97 8.23
CA GLY A 786 -60.44 -9.98 9.17
C GLY A 786 -59.90 -8.55 9.01
N ALA A 787 -58.88 -8.33 8.17
CA ALA A 787 -58.36 -6.99 7.88
C ALA A 787 -59.05 -6.35 6.66
N THR A 788 -59.34 -5.05 6.73
CA THR A 788 -59.78 -4.26 5.56
C THR A 788 -58.60 -3.85 4.68
N THR A 789 -57.43 -3.65 5.27
CA THR A 789 -56.23 -3.16 4.59
C THR A 789 -55.71 -4.14 3.53
N VAL A 790 -55.50 -3.64 2.33
CA VAL A 790 -54.77 -4.32 1.25
C VAL A 790 -53.31 -3.86 1.30
N VAL A 791 -52.40 -4.81 1.34
CA VAL A 791 -50.96 -4.57 1.46
C VAL A 791 -50.20 -5.17 0.28
N VAL A 792 -48.93 -4.81 0.14
CA VAL A 792 -48.01 -5.41 -0.81
C VAL A 792 -47.03 -6.33 -0.08
N LEU A 793 -47.12 -7.62 -0.38
CA LEU A 793 -46.26 -8.68 0.11
C LEU A 793 -45.00 -8.76 -0.75
N SER A 794 -43.85 -8.85 -0.09
CA SER A 794 -42.54 -9.05 -0.72
C SER A 794 -42.54 -10.24 -1.67
N GLY A 795 -42.01 -10.07 -2.88
CA GLY A 795 -41.91 -11.12 -3.90
C GLY A 795 -41.13 -12.34 -3.42
N ASN A 796 -40.16 -12.16 -2.52
CA ASN A 796 -39.40 -13.27 -1.92
C ASN A 796 -40.28 -14.17 -1.03
N VAL A 797 -41.16 -13.57 -0.24
CA VAL A 797 -42.10 -14.32 0.61
C VAL A 797 -43.19 -14.94 -0.25
N ALA A 798 -43.75 -14.16 -1.19
CA ALA A 798 -44.75 -14.65 -2.14
C ALA A 798 -44.23 -15.87 -2.92
N LYS A 799 -43.00 -15.81 -3.45
CA LYS A 799 -42.34 -16.92 -4.17
C LYS A 799 -42.23 -18.19 -3.32
N ARG A 800 -41.84 -18.07 -2.04
CA ARG A 800 -41.81 -19.23 -1.13
C ARG A 800 -43.21 -19.78 -0.88
N LEU A 801 -44.21 -18.94 -0.60
CA LEU A 801 -45.58 -19.36 -0.32
C LEU A 801 -46.29 -19.98 -1.55
N LEU A 802 -45.94 -19.54 -2.74
CA LEU A 802 -46.47 -20.03 -4.01
C LEU A 802 -45.64 -21.20 -4.60
N ALA A 803 -44.56 -21.63 -3.96
CA ALA A 803 -43.69 -22.69 -4.45
C ALA A 803 -44.41 -24.04 -4.57
N GLU A 804 -44.03 -24.86 -5.54
CA GLU A 804 -44.59 -26.20 -5.69
C GLU A 804 -44.26 -27.10 -4.49
N PRO A 805 -45.13 -28.09 -4.14
CA PRO A 805 -44.90 -28.97 -3.00
C PRO A 805 -43.53 -29.65 -2.95
N ILE A 806 -42.93 -29.95 -4.11
CA ILE A 806 -41.60 -30.58 -4.20
C ILE A 806 -40.49 -29.73 -3.56
N LYS A 807 -40.64 -28.40 -3.52
CA LYS A 807 -39.63 -27.49 -2.95
C LYS A 807 -39.59 -27.50 -1.41
N PHE A 808 -40.60 -28.08 -0.77
CA PHE A 808 -40.71 -28.24 0.70
C PHE A 808 -40.24 -29.61 1.19
N ARG A 809 -39.92 -30.54 0.27
CA ARG A 809 -39.48 -31.89 0.62
C ARG A 809 -38.09 -31.87 1.25
N ASP A 810 -37.85 -32.81 2.17
CA ASP A 810 -36.55 -32.98 2.82
C ASP A 810 -35.39 -33.04 1.83
N ARG A 811 -34.41 -32.16 2.02
CA ARG A 811 -33.19 -32.06 1.20
C ARG A 811 -32.04 -32.87 1.77
N ASN A 812 -32.18 -33.46 2.95
CA ASN A 812 -31.19 -34.37 3.50
C ASN A 812 -31.24 -35.69 2.72
N LEU A 813 -30.15 -36.00 2.00
CA LEU A 813 -30.10 -37.16 1.13
C LEU A 813 -29.57 -38.38 1.90
N ALA A 814 -28.48 -38.19 2.65
CA ALA A 814 -27.85 -39.26 3.41
C ALA A 814 -27.20 -38.72 4.68
N SER A 815 -27.15 -39.56 5.71
CA SER A 815 -26.43 -39.31 6.95
C SER A 815 -25.73 -40.58 7.41
N PHE A 816 -24.45 -40.48 7.76
CA PHE A 816 -23.69 -41.58 8.35
C PHE A 816 -22.63 -41.04 9.32
N VAL A 817 -22.15 -41.88 10.24
CA VAL A 817 -21.20 -41.47 11.30
C VAL A 817 -19.77 -41.49 10.79
N THR A 818 -19.37 -42.57 10.11
CA THR A 818 -18.02 -42.75 9.60
C THR A 818 -18.04 -43.60 8.33
N ALA A 819 -17.05 -43.38 7.49
CA ALA A 819 -16.62 -44.29 6.44
C ALA A 819 -15.10 -44.47 6.55
N ASP A 820 -14.64 -45.70 6.37
CA ASP A 820 -13.23 -46.07 6.34
C ASP A 820 -12.78 -46.48 4.93
N LYS A 821 -13.68 -46.50 3.95
CA LYS A 821 -13.33 -46.73 2.53
C LYS A 821 -14.16 -45.84 1.60
N VAL A 822 -13.51 -45.24 0.60
CA VAL A 822 -14.12 -44.44 -0.48
C VAL A 822 -13.73 -45.07 -1.82
N VAL A 823 -14.69 -45.42 -2.65
CA VAL A 823 -14.46 -45.91 -4.02
C VAL A 823 -15.08 -44.93 -5.00
N VAL A 824 -14.24 -44.33 -5.84
CA VAL A 824 -14.65 -43.37 -6.87
C VAL A 824 -14.49 -44.02 -8.24
N THR A 825 -15.59 -44.17 -8.97
CA THR A 825 -15.58 -44.66 -10.35
C THR A 825 -15.69 -43.47 -11.31
N ARG A 826 -14.61 -43.19 -12.04
CA ARG A 826 -14.54 -42.14 -13.10
C ARG A 826 -14.12 -42.77 -14.42
N ASN A 827 -14.84 -42.50 -15.50
CA ASN A 827 -14.54 -43.03 -16.84
C ASN A 827 -14.35 -44.56 -16.86
N GLY A 828 -15.08 -45.29 -16.02
CA GLY A 828 -14.98 -46.75 -15.90
C GLY A 828 -13.76 -47.27 -15.13
N LYS A 829 -12.96 -46.40 -14.51
CA LYS A 829 -11.84 -46.78 -13.64
C LYS A 829 -12.18 -46.48 -12.17
N ASP A 830 -11.85 -47.42 -11.29
CA ASP A 830 -12.03 -47.28 -9.84
C ASP A 830 -10.75 -46.73 -9.20
N VAL A 831 -10.92 -45.73 -8.35
CA VAL A 831 -9.91 -45.24 -7.40
C VAL A 831 -10.43 -45.54 -6.00
N THR A 832 -9.70 -46.33 -5.24
CA THR A 832 -10.11 -46.76 -3.90
C THR A 832 -9.21 -46.14 -2.85
N PHE A 833 -9.80 -45.52 -1.84
CA PHE A 833 -9.13 -45.00 -0.65
C PHE A 833 -9.60 -45.76 0.59
N THR A 834 -8.69 -46.13 1.48
CA THR A 834 -8.97 -46.81 2.75
C THR A 834 -8.29 -46.09 3.92
N LYS A 835 -8.96 -46.03 5.07
CA LYS A 835 -8.47 -45.40 6.29
C LYS A 835 -7.72 -46.44 7.12
N ALA A 836 -6.40 -46.39 7.10
CA ALA A 836 -5.54 -47.28 7.87
C ALA A 836 -4.91 -46.51 9.04
N ALA A 837 -5.09 -47.01 10.28
CA ALA A 837 -4.58 -46.38 11.51
C ALA A 837 -4.93 -44.88 11.65
N GLY A 838 -6.13 -44.48 11.19
CA GLY A 838 -6.62 -43.10 11.29
C GLY A 838 -6.28 -42.17 10.12
N ILE A 839 -5.47 -42.65 9.15
CA ILE A 839 -5.00 -41.87 7.99
C ILE A 839 -5.54 -42.48 6.70
N TRP A 840 -6.03 -41.64 5.78
CA TRP A 840 -6.44 -42.10 4.45
C TRP A 840 -5.24 -42.49 3.59
N LYS A 841 -5.34 -43.64 2.94
CA LYS A 841 -4.41 -44.14 1.92
C LYS A 841 -5.17 -44.49 0.65
N MET A 842 -4.51 -44.44 -0.49
CA MET A 842 -5.01 -44.97 -1.75
C MET A 842 -4.63 -46.45 -1.85
N GLU A 843 -5.57 -47.30 -2.18
CA GLU A 843 -5.39 -48.74 -2.41
C GLU A 843 -5.35 -49.07 -3.91
N GLN A 844 -6.21 -48.41 -4.70
CA GLN A 844 -6.28 -48.57 -6.16
C GLN A 844 -6.29 -47.20 -6.84
N PRO A 845 -5.72 -47.05 -8.05
CA PRO A 845 -5.11 -48.10 -8.88
C PRO A 845 -3.73 -48.56 -8.39
N VAL A 846 -3.15 -47.83 -7.44
CA VAL A 846 -1.85 -48.10 -6.82
C VAL A 846 -1.95 -47.90 -5.31
N ALA A 847 -1.25 -48.73 -4.53
CA ALA A 847 -1.07 -48.51 -3.10
C ALA A 847 -0.18 -47.28 -2.85
N ALA A 848 -0.79 -46.17 -2.44
CA ALA A 848 -0.15 -44.88 -2.22
C ALA A 848 -0.65 -44.18 -0.95
N ASP A 849 0.09 -43.19 -0.46
CA ASP A 849 -0.48 -42.23 0.49
C ASP A 849 -1.50 -41.30 -0.19
N ALA A 850 -2.49 -40.85 0.57
CA ALA A 850 -3.52 -39.93 0.08
C ALA A 850 -3.39 -38.54 0.70
N GLU A 851 -4.11 -37.56 0.14
CA GLU A 851 -4.31 -36.24 0.74
C GLU A 851 -5.31 -36.35 1.90
N ASP A 852 -4.81 -36.86 3.04
CA ASP A 852 -5.59 -37.24 4.22
C ASP A 852 -6.57 -36.16 4.70
N GLU A 853 -6.10 -34.92 4.87
CA GLU A 853 -6.94 -33.83 5.36
C GLU A 853 -8.06 -33.47 4.37
N ALA A 854 -7.74 -33.40 3.08
CA ALA A 854 -8.72 -33.09 2.05
C ALA A 854 -9.79 -34.19 1.91
N LEU A 855 -9.42 -35.47 2.11
CA LEU A 855 -10.35 -36.59 2.15
C LEU A 855 -11.22 -36.58 3.41
N ARG A 856 -10.69 -36.16 4.58
CA ARG A 856 -11.52 -35.97 5.79
C ARG A 856 -12.58 -34.90 5.59
N GLU A 857 -12.22 -33.76 5.03
CA GLU A 857 -13.19 -32.70 4.73
C GLU A 857 -14.30 -33.18 3.77
N LEU A 858 -13.92 -33.87 2.69
CA LEU A 858 -14.89 -34.42 1.75
C LEU A 858 -15.78 -35.47 2.43
N HIS A 859 -15.19 -36.36 3.23
CA HIS A 859 -15.93 -37.34 4.03
C HIS A 859 -16.98 -36.66 4.90
N ASP A 860 -16.63 -35.59 5.63
CA ASP A 860 -17.55 -34.93 6.55
C ASP A 860 -18.72 -34.23 5.84
N MET A 861 -18.46 -33.66 4.65
CA MET A 861 -19.52 -33.11 3.80
C MET A 861 -20.46 -34.20 3.26
N LEU A 862 -19.93 -35.35 2.86
CA LEU A 862 -20.73 -36.49 2.41
C LEU A 862 -21.46 -37.21 3.56
N ALA A 863 -20.91 -37.18 4.77
CA ALA A 863 -21.50 -37.73 5.98
C ALA A 863 -22.79 -37.00 6.39
N ARG A 864 -22.95 -35.74 5.96
CA ARG A 864 -24.15 -34.92 6.15
C ARG A 864 -24.69 -34.43 4.81
N LEU A 865 -24.75 -35.34 3.84
CA LEU A 865 -25.08 -35.01 2.46
C LEU A 865 -26.48 -34.38 2.35
N ARG A 866 -26.49 -33.12 1.94
CA ARG A 866 -27.68 -32.30 1.74
C ARG A 866 -27.69 -31.73 0.33
N ALA A 867 -28.86 -31.72 -0.30
CA ALA A 867 -29.07 -31.06 -1.58
C ALA A 867 -29.20 -29.55 -1.40
N GLU A 868 -28.60 -28.78 -2.30
CA GLU A 868 -28.87 -27.34 -2.43
C GLU A 868 -30.30 -27.14 -2.96
N GLU A 869 -30.66 -27.93 -3.98
CA GLU A 869 -31.97 -27.85 -4.63
C GLU A 869 -32.45 -29.23 -5.10
N ILE A 870 -33.75 -29.50 -4.93
CA ILE A 870 -34.43 -30.63 -5.55
C ILE A 870 -34.98 -30.20 -6.91
N VAL A 871 -34.54 -30.89 -7.97
CA VAL A 871 -34.86 -30.57 -9.36
C VAL A 871 -36.00 -31.44 -9.87
N ALA A 872 -35.99 -32.74 -9.55
CA ALA A 872 -37.04 -33.67 -9.97
C ALA A 872 -37.22 -34.83 -8.97
N ASP A 873 -38.45 -35.35 -8.90
CA ASP A 873 -38.79 -36.60 -8.21
C ASP A 873 -39.21 -37.65 -9.23
N LYS A 874 -38.51 -38.79 -9.25
CA LYS A 874 -38.70 -39.89 -10.21
C LYS A 874 -38.73 -39.44 -11.68
N PRO A 875 -37.75 -38.65 -12.16
CA PRO A 875 -37.72 -38.25 -13.57
C PRO A 875 -37.59 -39.46 -14.50
N ALA A 876 -38.33 -39.46 -15.60
CA ALA A 876 -38.30 -40.53 -16.60
C ALA A 876 -37.00 -40.55 -17.43
N ASP A 877 -36.36 -39.38 -17.64
CA ASP A 877 -35.10 -39.25 -18.38
C ASP A 877 -33.99 -38.66 -17.51
N LEU A 878 -32.91 -39.43 -17.34
CA LEU A 878 -31.71 -39.08 -16.58
C LEU A 878 -30.59 -38.45 -17.45
N LYS A 879 -30.68 -38.54 -18.78
CA LYS A 879 -29.63 -38.05 -19.70
C LYS A 879 -29.43 -36.54 -19.59
N GLN A 880 -30.52 -35.79 -19.46
CA GLN A 880 -30.46 -34.33 -19.31
C GLN A 880 -29.66 -33.86 -18.07
N TYR A 881 -29.49 -34.73 -17.08
CA TYR A 881 -28.70 -34.46 -15.88
C TYR A 881 -27.28 -35.04 -15.96
N GLY A 882 -26.93 -35.75 -17.04
CA GLY A 882 -25.68 -36.52 -17.15
C GLY A 882 -25.61 -37.72 -16.20
N LEU A 883 -26.77 -38.17 -15.67
CA LEU A 883 -26.86 -39.29 -14.73
C LEU A 883 -26.99 -40.65 -15.43
N ASP A 884 -26.97 -40.67 -16.77
CA ASP A 884 -26.84 -41.89 -17.58
C ASP A 884 -25.39 -42.39 -17.65
N LYS A 885 -24.40 -41.50 -17.49
CA LYS A 885 -22.97 -41.81 -17.36
C LYS A 885 -22.33 -41.05 -16.19
N PRO A 886 -22.76 -41.31 -14.95
CA PRO A 886 -22.33 -40.53 -13.80
C PRO A 886 -20.93 -40.93 -13.33
N GLU A 887 -20.26 -40.00 -12.66
CA GLU A 887 -19.22 -40.32 -11.70
C GLU A 887 -19.87 -40.94 -10.45
N ARG A 888 -19.35 -42.07 -9.96
CA ARG A 888 -19.96 -42.80 -8.84
C ARG A 888 -19.05 -42.78 -7.63
N TRP A 889 -19.58 -42.29 -6.51
CA TRP A 889 -18.92 -42.24 -5.20
C TRP A 889 -19.59 -43.23 -4.25
N ARG A 890 -18.85 -44.27 -3.85
CA ARG A 890 -19.30 -45.29 -2.89
C ARG A 890 -18.48 -45.20 -1.62
N LEU A 891 -19.11 -45.04 -0.47
CA LEU A 891 -18.44 -45.00 0.83
C LEU A 891 -18.87 -46.21 1.66
N TYR A 892 -17.93 -46.78 2.41
CA TYR A 892 -18.14 -47.93 3.26
C TYR A 892 -17.62 -47.69 4.67
N SER A 893 -18.27 -48.32 5.65
CA SER A 893 -17.80 -48.48 7.03
C SER A 893 -17.63 -49.99 7.26
N GLY A 894 -16.40 -50.47 7.24
CA GLY A 894 -16.10 -51.90 7.08
C GLY A 894 -16.69 -52.42 5.77
N ASP A 895 -17.49 -53.48 5.83
CA ASP A 895 -18.16 -54.07 4.66
C ASP A 895 -19.51 -53.42 4.32
N LYS A 896 -20.00 -52.51 5.16
CA LYS A 896 -21.31 -51.87 4.96
C LYS A 896 -21.18 -50.63 4.06
N GLU A 897 -21.87 -50.63 2.93
CA GLU A 897 -22.06 -49.43 2.11
C GLU A 897 -22.92 -48.41 2.88
N VAL A 898 -22.36 -47.22 3.15
CA VAL A 898 -23.02 -46.12 3.88
C VAL A 898 -23.48 -44.98 2.97
N LEU A 899 -22.88 -44.85 1.78
CA LEU A 899 -23.30 -43.89 0.75
C LEU A 899 -23.00 -44.43 -0.65
N ASN A 900 -23.92 -44.18 -1.59
CA ASN A 900 -23.73 -44.42 -3.02
C ASN A 900 -24.34 -43.26 -3.82
N LEU A 901 -23.48 -42.31 -4.17
CA LEU A 901 -23.83 -41.05 -4.81
C LEU A 901 -23.41 -41.08 -6.29
N LEU A 902 -24.37 -40.83 -7.17
CA LEU A 902 -24.16 -40.60 -8.60
C LEU A 902 -24.08 -39.10 -8.84
N VAL A 903 -22.97 -38.65 -9.43
CA VAL A 903 -22.72 -37.25 -9.78
C VAL A 903 -22.74 -37.14 -11.29
N GLY A 904 -23.65 -36.31 -11.80
CA GLY A 904 -23.88 -36.10 -13.23
C GLY A 904 -23.15 -34.88 -13.77
N SER A 905 -23.71 -34.32 -14.83
CA SER A 905 -23.18 -33.14 -15.50
C SER A 905 -23.29 -31.87 -14.65
N ARG A 906 -22.49 -30.86 -14.99
CA ARG A 906 -22.62 -29.51 -14.45
C ARG A 906 -23.97 -28.90 -14.84
N GLU A 907 -24.56 -28.14 -13.94
CA GLU A 907 -25.79 -27.39 -14.17
C GLU A 907 -25.65 -26.52 -15.42
N LYS A 908 -26.67 -26.52 -16.29
CA LYS A 908 -26.67 -25.68 -17.48
C LYS A 908 -27.33 -24.34 -17.17
N ILE A 909 -26.54 -23.27 -17.16
CA ILE A 909 -26.99 -21.91 -16.82
C ILE A 909 -27.12 -21.09 -18.11
N GLY A 910 -28.27 -20.45 -18.31
CA GLY A 910 -28.56 -19.55 -19.44
C GLY A 910 -29.73 -20.01 -20.31
N GLU A 911 -30.02 -19.22 -21.33
CA GLU A 911 -31.12 -19.51 -22.28
C GLU A 911 -30.91 -20.85 -23.00
N PRO A 912 -31.98 -21.64 -23.23
CA PRO A 912 -31.90 -22.85 -24.04
C PRO A 912 -31.19 -22.57 -25.38
N GLY A 913 -30.12 -23.32 -25.67
CA GLY A 913 -29.29 -23.13 -26.86
C GLY A 913 -28.06 -22.22 -26.70
N LYS A 914 -27.90 -21.52 -25.56
CA LYS A 914 -26.70 -20.71 -25.21
C LYS A 914 -26.16 -21.00 -23.81
N GLN A 915 -26.49 -22.17 -23.26
CA GLN A 915 -26.14 -22.53 -21.89
C GLN A 915 -24.63 -22.74 -21.70
N LYS A 916 -24.12 -22.28 -20.56
CA LYS A 916 -22.76 -22.57 -20.07
C LYS A 916 -22.83 -23.51 -18.87
N ASP A 917 -21.72 -24.20 -18.61
CA ASP A 917 -21.57 -25.00 -17.40
C ASP A 917 -21.49 -24.09 -16.19
N GLY A 918 -22.41 -24.33 -15.25
CA GLY A 918 -22.41 -23.75 -13.92
C GLY A 918 -21.46 -24.47 -12.97
N PHE A 919 -21.38 -23.94 -11.75
CA PHE A 919 -20.47 -24.46 -10.73
C PHE A 919 -21.05 -25.62 -9.91
N ARG A 920 -22.36 -25.88 -10.02
CA ARG A 920 -23.06 -26.98 -9.34
C ARG A 920 -23.16 -28.19 -10.25
N ALA A 921 -23.22 -29.39 -9.69
CA ALA A 921 -23.50 -30.61 -10.45
C ALA A 921 -24.84 -31.21 -10.06
N TYR A 922 -25.51 -31.83 -11.04
CA TYR A 922 -26.63 -32.70 -10.75
C TYR A 922 -26.14 -33.94 -10.01
N ALA A 923 -26.93 -34.44 -9.06
CA ALA A 923 -26.62 -35.66 -8.36
C ALA A 923 -27.89 -36.44 -8.01
N LYS A 924 -27.71 -37.72 -7.70
CA LYS A 924 -28.76 -38.63 -7.28
C LYS A 924 -28.15 -39.75 -6.44
N LEU A 925 -28.82 -40.15 -5.36
CA LEU A 925 -28.47 -41.42 -4.69
C LEU A 925 -28.86 -42.61 -5.58
N ASP A 926 -28.01 -43.62 -5.67
CA ASP A 926 -28.22 -44.78 -6.57
C ASP A 926 -29.63 -45.39 -6.41
N LYS A 927 -30.03 -45.68 -5.15
CA LYS A 927 -31.37 -46.18 -4.78
C LYS A 927 -32.40 -45.09 -4.45
N GLY A 928 -32.05 -43.82 -4.58
CA GLY A 928 -32.95 -42.69 -4.31
C GLY A 928 -33.86 -42.34 -5.49
N ASN A 929 -34.89 -41.52 -5.25
CA ASN A 929 -35.81 -41.05 -6.31
C ASN A 929 -35.55 -39.62 -6.75
N LEU A 930 -34.77 -38.85 -5.97
CA LEU A 930 -34.56 -37.43 -6.20
C LEU A 930 -33.36 -37.20 -7.11
N VAL A 931 -33.54 -36.33 -8.10
CA VAL A 931 -32.44 -35.65 -8.77
C VAL A 931 -32.31 -34.26 -8.16
N VAL A 932 -31.09 -33.93 -7.74
CA VAL A 932 -30.78 -32.73 -6.98
C VAL A 932 -29.62 -31.98 -7.60
N LEU A 933 -29.42 -30.73 -7.17
CA LEU A 933 -28.18 -30.00 -7.35
C LEU A 933 -27.38 -30.03 -6.04
N LEU A 934 -26.09 -30.33 -6.14
CA LEU A 934 -25.14 -30.18 -5.05
C LEU A 934 -24.66 -28.73 -4.97
N ASP A 935 -24.24 -28.29 -3.78
CA ASP A 935 -23.60 -27.00 -3.64
C ASP A 935 -22.26 -26.94 -4.39
N MET A 936 -21.78 -25.72 -4.62
CA MET A 936 -20.56 -25.46 -5.38
C MET A 936 -19.31 -26.07 -4.74
N SER A 937 -19.18 -26.02 -3.41
CA SER A 937 -18.00 -26.49 -2.68
C SER A 937 -17.89 -28.01 -2.75
N LEU A 938 -19.01 -28.71 -2.48
CA LEU A 938 -19.06 -30.16 -2.60
C LEU A 938 -18.74 -30.60 -4.02
N THR A 939 -19.32 -29.93 -5.01
CA THR A 939 -19.07 -30.24 -6.42
C THR A 939 -17.59 -30.10 -6.79
N ALA A 940 -16.91 -29.06 -6.29
CA ALA A 940 -15.48 -28.87 -6.53
C ALA A 940 -14.62 -29.98 -5.90
N LYS A 941 -14.89 -30.37 -4.65
CA LYS A 941 -14.17 -31.46 -3.96
C LYS A 941 -14.42 -32.82 -4.60
N LEU A 942 -15.64 -33.07 -5.08
CA LEU A 942 -15.97 -34.26 -5.85
C LEU A 942 -15.28 -34.30 -7.22
N SER A 943 -14.66 -33.20 -7.70
CA SER A 943 -13.88 -33.18 -8.94
C SER A 943 -12.36 -33.29 -8.71
N ALA A 944 -11.88 -33.24 -7.46
CA ALA A 944 -10.45 -33.21 -7.14
C ALA A 944 -9.75 -34.59 -7.23
N ALA A 945 -8.42 -34.59 -7.18
CA ALA A 945 -7.56 -35.78 -7.06
C ALA A 945 -6.92 -35.82 -5.67
N TYR A 946 -6.83 -37.01 -5.06
CA TYR A 946 -6.46 -37.18 -3.65
C TYR A 946 -5.23 -38.08 -3.41
N ARG A 947 -4.36 -38.29 -4.42
CA ARG A 947 -3.04 -38.94 -4.19
C ARG A 947 -2.09 -37.94 -3.53
N LYS A 948 -1.36 -38.35 -2.48
CA LYS A 948 -0.37 -37.50 -1.79
C LYS A 948 0.61 -36.93 -2.81
N ARG A 949 0.92 -35.64 -2.74
CA ARG A 949 1.83 -34.96 -3.68
C ARG A 949 3.23 -34.67 -3.14
N ALA A 950 3.47 -34.83 -1.84
CA ALA A 950 4.81 -34.69 -1.27
C ALA A 950 5.69 -35.88 -1.71
N LEU A 951 6.97 -35.64 -2.02
CA LEU A 951 7.85 -36.68 -2.56
C LEU A 951 8.54 -37.54 -1.50
N TRP A 952 8.78 -36.96 -0.33
CA TRP A 952 9.42 -37.59 0.81
C TRP A 952 8.99 -36.89 2.09
N GLU A 953 9.28 -37.53 3.23
CA GLU A 953 9.19 -36.90 4.54
C GLU A 953 10.17 -35.71 4.64
N PRO A 954 9.87 -34.68 5.45
CA PRO A 954 10.74 -33.52 5.64
C PRO A 954 12.17 -33.92 6.02
N LEU A 955 13.15 -33.36 5.31
CA LEU A 955 14.58 -33.56 5.58
C LEU A 955 15.09 -32.47 6.53
N ASP A 956 15.77 -32.86 7.62
CA ASP A 956 16.47 -31.90 8.49
C ASP A 956 17.79 -31.48 7.84
N VAL A 957 17.72 -30.37 7.10
CA VAL A 957 18.83 -29.81 6.34
C VAL A 957 20.02 -29.39 7.21
N ALA A 958 19.82 -29.10 8.49
CA ALA A 958 20.90 -28.71 9.40
C ALA A 958 21.88 -29.86 9.65
N GLN A 959 21.39 -31.10 9.52
CA GLN A 959 22.18 -32.31 9.67
C GLN A 959 22.91 -32.71 8.39
N ALA A 960 22.78 -32.00 7.26
CA ALA A 960 23.49 -32.35 6.03
C ALA A 960 25.02 -32.35 6.24
N THR A 961 25.68 -33.45 5.83
CA THR A 961 27.13 -33.67 5.93
C THR A 961 27.78 -33.85 4.58
N THR A 962 27.06 -34.39 3.59
CA THR A 962 27.54 -34.46 2.21
C THR A 962 26.47 -34.09 1.20
N ILE A 963 26.88 -33.42 0.14
CA ILE A 963 26.05 -33.20 -1.06
C ILE A 963 26.82 -33.77 -2.23
N GLU A 964 26.20 -34.66 -2.97
CA GLU A 964 26.77 -35.32 -4.15
C GLU A 964 25.87 -34.99 -5.35
N PHE A 965 26.45 -34.37 -6.36
CA PHE A 965 25.80 -34.18 -7.66
C PHE A 965 26.52 -35.07 -8.67
N ASP A 966 25.75 -35.80 -9.47
CA ASP A 966 26.30 -36.61 -10.56
C ASP A 966 25.62 -36.30 -11.88
N THR A 967 26.43 -36.04 -12.90
CA THR A 967 26.02 -35.68 -14.26
C THR A 967 26.75 -36.58 -15.27
N PRO A 968 26.21 -37.78 -15.58
CA PRO A 968 26.91 -38.78 -16.39
C PRO A 968 27.30 -38.33 -17.80
N ASP A 969 26.52 -37.42 -18.39
CA ASP A 969 26.66 -36.96 -19.78
C ASP A 969 27.27 -35.54 -19.91
N GLY A 970 27.86 -34.97 -18.86
CA GLY A 970 28.43 -33.61 -18.90
C GLY A 970 29.40 -33.27 -17.78
N PRO A 971 30.14 -32.15 -17.88
CA PRO A 971 31.01 -31.71 -16.79
C PRO A 971 30.16 -31.19 -15.62
N GLY A 972 30.48 -31.59 -14.38
CA GLY A 972 29.73 -31.10 -13.20
C GLY A 972 29.47 -32.08 -12.07
N SER A 973 30.02 -33.30 -12.06
CA SER A 973 29.92 -34.16 -10.87
C SER A 973 30.82 -33.63 -9.75
N PHE A 974 30.31 -33.51 -8.52
CA PHE A 974 31.08 -33.07 -7.36
C PHE A 974 30.54 -33.60 -6.04
N LYS A 975 31.41 -33.59 -5.03
CA LYS A 975 31.08 -33.99 -3.67
C LYS A 975 31.55 -32.95 -2.66
N LEU A 976 30.62 -32.37 -1.93
CA LEU A 976 30.92 -31.50 -0.79
C LEU A 976 30.82 -32.30 0.50
N THR A 977 31.76 -32.07 1.40
CA THR A 977 31.79 -32.65 2.74
C THR A 977 31.93 -31.53 3.77
N LYS A 978 31.20 -31.61 4.88
CA LYS A 978 31.25 -30.63 5.96
C LYS A 978 32.48 -30.87 6.87
N GLY A 979 33.41 -29.92 6.94
CA GLY A 979 34.66 -29.97 7.73
C GLY A 979 34.74 -28.89 8.83
N PRO A 980 35.86 -28.80 9.58
CA PRO A 980 35.99 -27.93 10.77
C PRO A 980 36.08 -26.42 10.47
N LEU A 981 36.38 -26.04 9.23
CA LEU A 981 36.45 -24.65 8.76
C LEU A 981 35.33 -24.29 7.77
N GLY A 982 34.33 -25.16 7.59
CA GLY A 982 33.23 -25.00 6.62
C GLY A 982 33.04 -26.23 5.72
N TRP A 983 32.20 -26.10 4.69
CA TRP A 983 32.12 -27.10 3.62
C TRP A 983 33.46 -27.19 2.88
N MET A 984 33.77 -28.33 2.25
CA MET A 984 35.00 -28.52 1.49
C MET A 984 34.78 -29.54 0.36
N ASP A 985 35.48 -29.35 -0.76
CA ASP A 985 35.66 -30.40 -1.76
C ASP A 985 36.87 -31.26 -1.38
N VAL A 986 36.63 -32.56 -1.21
CA VAL A 986 37.65 -33.53 -0.80
C VAL A 986 38.67 -33.79 -1.90
N ALA A 987 38.29 -33.59 -3.18
CA ALA A 987 39.20 -33.77 -4.31
C ALA A 987 40.20 -32.60 -4.44
N ASN A 988 39.89 -31.43 -3.88
CA ASN A 988 40.70 -30.21 -4.02
C ASN A 988 40.79 -29.45 -2.68
N PRO A 989 41.52 -29.99 -1.67
CA PRO A 989 41.53 -29.46 -0.31
C PRO A 989 42.20 -28.10 -0.13
N ALA A 990 42.93 -27.60 -1.14
CA ALA A 990 43.48 -26.25 -1.18
C ALA A 990 42.42 -25.18 -1.54
N GLU A 991 41.26 -25.61 -2.01
CA GLU A 991 40.14 -24.74 -2.38
C GLU A 991 39.18 -24.57 -1.21
N ARG A 992 38.91 -23.32 -0.83
CA ARG A 992 37.90 -22.98 0.20
C ARG A 992 36.50 -22.98 -0.41
N VAL A 993 35.43 -23.38 0.30
CA VAL A 993 34.04 -23.51 -0.22
C VAL A 993 33.08 -22.47 0.39
N SER A 994 32.15 -21.89 -0.39
CA SER A 994 31.10 -20.96 0.08
C SER A 994 29.99 -21.65 0.90
N THR A 995 29.64 -21.09 2.06
CA THR A 995 28.66 -21.69 3.00
C THR A 995 27.21 -21.31 2.72
N GLU A 996 26.94 -20.10 2.21
CA GLU A 996 25.58 -19.57 1.98
C GLU A 996 24.84 -20.34 0.87
N ALA A 997 25.50 -20.53 -0.28
CA ALA A 997 24.94 -21.22 -1.44
C ALA A 997 24.53 -22.68 -1.13
N VAL A 998 25.17 -23.30 -0.14
CA VAL A 998 24.87 -24.67 0.26
C VAL A 998 23.55 -24.77 1.05
N THR A 999 23.20 -23.75 1.85
CA THR A 999 21.99 -23.76 2.68
C THR A 999 20.71 -23.61 1.84
N ASP A 1000 20.66 -22.65 0.92
CA ASP A 1000 19.46 -22.38 0.09
C ASP A 1000 19.05 -23.59 -0.75
N PHE A 1001 20.04 -24.31 -1.28
CA PHE A 1001 19.81 -25.54 -2.03
C PHE A 1001 19.12 -26.61 -1.17
N LEU A 1002 19.58 -26.79 0.07
CA LEU A 1002 19.06 -27.83 0.96
C LEU A 1002 17.58 -27.59 1.33
N ASP A 1003 17.18 -26.34 1.56
CA ASP A 1003 15.79 -25.97 1.89
C ASP A 1003 14.82 -26.25 0.74
N ALA A 1004 15.21 -25.86 -0.49
CA ALA A 1004 14.40 -26.11 -1.68
C ALA A 1004 14.24 -27.62 -1.95
N PHE A 1005 15.32 -28.39 -1.75
CA PHE A 1005 15.31 -29.83 -1.89
C PHE A 1005 14.41 -30.51 -0.84
N ALA A 1006 14.40 -30.03 0.42
CA ALA A 1006 13.58 -30.62 1.48
C ALA A 1006 12.06 -30.49 1.25
N GLY A 1007 11.58 -29.42 0.60
CA GLY A 1007 10.14 -29.08 0.50
C GLY A 1007 9.39 -29.49 -0.78
N LEU A 1008 9.96 -30.39 -1.60
CA LEU A 1008 9.46 -30.67 -2.96
C LEU A 1008 8.06 -31.33 -2.99
N LYS A 1009 7.18 -30.87 -3.92
CA LYS A 1009 5.86 -31.45 -4.19
C LYS A 1009 5.62 -31.66 -5.69
N ALA A 1010 5.00 -32.78 -6.03
CA ALA A 1010 4.49 -33.10 -7.36
C ALA A 1010 3.28 -32.22 -7.71
N GLU A 1011 3.25 -31.69 -8.92
CA GLU A 1011 2.08 -30.99 -9.46
C GLU A 1011 0.97 -31.98 -9.85
N ARG A 1012 1.37 -33.06 -10.53
CA ARG A 1012 0.54 -34.22 -10.87
C ARG A 1012 1.40 -35.46 -11.09
N TYR A 1013 0.77 -36.62 -10.98
CA TYR A 1013 1.36 -37.90 -11.36
C TYR A 1013 1.07 -38.21 -12.82
N VAL A 1014 2.05 -38.76 -13.53
CA VAL A 1014 1.89 -39.18 -14.92
C VAL A 1014 1.55 -40.67 -14.96
N GLU A 1015 0.34 -41.02 -15.40
CA GLU A 1015 -0.05 -42.42 -15.59
C GLU A 1015 0.53 -42.95 -16.90
N HIS A 1016 1.46 -43.92 -16.85
CA HIS A 1016 1.87 -44.74 -18.00
C HIS A 1016 2.01 -46.20 -17.58
N ASN A 1017 1.43 -47.10 -18.38
CA ASN A 1017 1.37 -48.53 -18.10
C ASN A 1017 2.45 -49.30 -18.89
N THR A 1018 3.69 -48.80 -18.88
CA THR A 1018 4.79 -49.38 -19.67
C THR A 1018 6.08 -49.44 -18.87
N THR A 1019 6.78 -50.58 -18.96
CA THR A 1019 8.12 -50.82 -18.43
C THR A 1019 9.20 -49.86 -18.95
N ASP A 1020 8.93 -49.07 -20.00
CA ASP A 1020 9.87 -48.10 -20.60
C ASP A 1020 9.72 -46.64 -20.10
N ALA A 1021 8.91 -46.38 -19.05
CA ALA A 1021 8.71 -45.01 -18.54
C ALA A 1021 10.02 -44.28 -18.18
N GLY A 1022 11.00 -45.00 -17.62
CA GLY A 1022 12.34 -44.46 -17.33
C GLY A 1022 13.04 -43.93 -18.59
N LYS A 1023 12.93 -44.63 -19.73
CA LYS A 1023 13.53 -44.20 -21.00
C LYS A 1023 12.75 -43.06 -21.67
N ILE A 1024 11.42 -43.10 -21.59
CA ILE A 1024 10.53 -42.08 -22.17
C ILE A 1024 10.78 -40.71 -21.51
N TYR A 1025 10.90 -40.71 -20.18
CA TYR A 1025 11.09 -39.50 -19.40
C TYR A 1025 12.57 -39.18 -19.11
N GLY A 1026 13.53 -39.96 -19.59
CA GLY A 1026 14.97 -39.71 -19.39
C GLY A 1026 15.49 -39.91 -17.97
N LEU A 1027 14.86 -40.82 -17.22
CA LEU A 1027 15.19 -41.23 -15.85
C LEU A 1027 15.98 -42.56 -15.80
N ASP A 1028 16.19 -43.23 -16.94
CA ASP A 1028 16.98 -44.47 -17.07
C ASP A 1028 17.77 -44.51 -18.40
N PRO A 1029 19.08 -44.19 -18.40
CA PRO A 1029 19.81 -43.61 -17.27
C PRO A 1029 19.26 -42.21 -16.93
N ALA A 1030 19.31 -41.82 -15.66
CA ALA A 1030 18.93 -40.49 -15.23
C ALA A 1030 19.91 -39.47 -15.81
N ARG A 1031 19.38 -38.37 -16.39
CA ARG A 1031 20.23 -37.32 -16.95
C ARG A 1031 21.05 -36.61 -15.89
N ARG A 1032 20.52 -36.51 -14.66
CA ARG A 1032 21.22 -35.96 -13.48
C ARG A 1032 20.75 -36.68 -12.22
N THR A 1033 21.64 -36.82 -11.24
CA THR A 1033 21.26 -37.24 -9.89
C THR A 1033 21.75 -36.24 -8.84
N VAL A 1034 20.92 -36.02 -7.83
CA VAL A 1034 21.21 -35.10 -6.73
C VAL A 1034 21.02 -35.85 -5.42
N THR A 1035 22.08 -35.97 -4.64
CA THR A 1035 22.15 -36.74 -3.41
C THR A 1035 22.50 -35.84 -2.23
N VAL A 1036 21.70 -35.90 -1.17
CA VAL A 1036 22.01 -35.28 0.13
C VAL A 1036 22.14 -36.36 1.19
N THR A 1037 23.25 -36.36 1.93
CA THR A 1037 23.48 -37.23 3.08
C THR A 1037 23.56 -36.40 4.35
N THR A 1038 22.89 -36.87 5.41
CA THR A 1038 22.90 -36.25 6.74
C THR A 1038 23.81 -36.98 7.72
N GLN A 1039 24.09 -36.36 8.86
CA GLN A 1039 24.96 -36.84 9.93
C GLN A 1039 24.48 -38.16 10.54
N ASN A 1040 23.17 -38.38 10.58
CA ASN A 1040 22.55 -39.64 11.01
C ASN A 1040 22.58 -40.74 9.91
N GLY A 1041 23.22 -40.47 8.76
CA GLY A 1041 23.36 -41.41 7.65
C GLY A 1041 22.15 -41.50 6.72
N GLN A 1042 21.11 -40.67 6.87
CA GLN A 1042 20.01 -40.64 5.90
C GLN A 1042 20.51 -40.08 4.57
N LYS A 1043 20.16 -40.77 3.48
CA LYS A 1043 20.49 -40.39 2.10
C LYS A 1043 19.19 -40.14 1.31
N ARG A 1044 19.05 -38.97 0.70
CA ARG A 1044 17.95 -38.65 -0.23
C ARG A 1044 18.52 -38.36 -1.60
N THR A 1045 18.16 -39.15 -2.60
CA THR A 1045 18.57 -38.90 -3.99
C THR A 1045 17.36 -38.60 -4.87
N LEU A 1046 17.46 -37.58 -5.72
CA LEU A 1046 16.50 -37.25 -6.76
C LEU A 1046 17.11 -37.50 -8.15
N LEU A 1047 16.46 -38.32 -8.95
CA LEU A 1047 16.72 -38.54 -10.37
C LEU A 1047 15.94 -37.52 -11.19
N LEU A 1048 16.62 -36.85 -12.11
CA LEU A 1048 16.04 -35.82 -12.97
C LEU A 1048 16.13 -36.24 -14.44
N GLY A 1049 15.02 -36.08 -15.14
CA GLY A 1049 14.83 -36.54 -16.52
C GLY A 1049 14.67 -35.40 -17.53
N ARG A 1050 13.82 -35.62 -18.53
CA ARG A 1050 13.49 -34.66 -19.59
C ARG A 1050 12.60 -33.53 -19.05
N THR A 1051 12.54 -32.43 -19.80
CA THR A 1051 11.65 -31.29 -19.56
C THR A 1051 10.56 -31.26 -20.63
N ASP A 1052 9.31 -30.94 -20.26
CA ASP A 1052 8.19 -30.85 -21.18
C ASP A 1052 7.97 -29.44 -21.78
N ASP A 1053 7.00 -29.30 -22.68
CA ASP A 1053 6.66 -28.05 -23.38
C ASP A 1053 6.14 -26.94 -22.45
N GLN A 1054 5.70 -27.28 -21.24
CA GLN A 1054 5.30 -26.35 -20.19
C GLN A 1054 6.46 -26.04 -19.22
N LYS A 1055 7.70 -26.40 -19.59
CA LYS A 1055 8.94 -26.27 -18.81
C LYS A 1055 8.95 -27.06 -17.49
N ARG A 1056 8.13 -28.11 -17.37
CA ARG A 1056 8.12 -28.99 -16.20
C ARG A 1056 9.14 -30.10 -16.35
N VAL A 1057 9.86 -30.42 -15.28
CA VAL A 1057 10.88 -31.50 -15.29
C VAL A 1057 10.25 -32.78 -14.76
N TYR A 1058 10.46 -33.89 -15.49
CA TYR A 1058 10.13 -35.22 -15.00
C TYR A 1058 11.17 -35.66 -13.97
N ALA A 1059 10.72 -36.05 -12.78
CA ALA A 1059 11.60 -36.44 -11.68
C ALA A 1059 11.14 -37.73 -10.99
N LYS A 1060 12.08 -38.38 -10.30
CA LYS A 1060 11.86 -39.62 -9.54
C LYS A 1060 12.88 -39.76 -8.39
N PRO A 1061 12.50 -40.07 -7.14
CA PRO A 1061 13.45 -40.40 -6.08
C PRO A 1061 14.22 -41.72 -6.33
N GLU A 1062 15.49 -41.81 -5.93
CA GLU A 1062 16.30 -43.05 -6.02
C GLU A 1062 16.14 -43.92 -4.75
N GLY A 1063 16.23 -45.25 -4.89
CA GLY A 1063 16.33 -46.20 -3.77
C GLY A 1063 15.13 -47.13 -3.56
N LYS A 1064 15.33 -48.14 -2.70
CA LYS A 1064 14.41 -49.24 -2.35
C LYS A 1064 13.31 -48.86 -1.35
N ASP A 1065 13.07 -47.57 -1.13
CA ASP A 1065 11.85 -47.07 -0.45
C ASP A 1065 10.63 -47.03 -1.40
N VAL A 1066 10.60 -47.96 -2.36
CA VAL A 1066 9.37 -48.48 -2.97
C VAL A 1066 8.67 -49.45 -1.98
N LYS A 1067 8.66 -49.12 -0.69
CA LYS A 1067 7.60 -49.58 0.20
C LYS A 1067 6.60 -48.44 0.27
N VAL A 1068 5.62 -48.54 -0.63
CA VAL A 1068 4.36 -47.79 -0.57
C VAL A 1068 4.53 -46.28 -0.83
N VAL A 1069 4.52 -45.91 -2.11
CA VAL A 1069 3.77 -44.76 -2.66
C VAL A 1069 3.28 -45.10 -4.06
#